data_AF-A0A238YFF1-F1
#
_entry.id   AF-A0A238YFF1-F1
#
_cell.length_a   1.000
_cell.length_b   1.000
_cell.length_c   1.000
_cell.angle_alpha   90.00
_cell.angle_beta   90.00
_cell.angle_gamma   90.00
#
_symmetry.space_group_name_H-M   'P 1'
#
loop_
_entity.id
_entity.type
_entity.pdbx_description
1 polymer ?
#
loop_
_entity_poly.entity_id
_entity_poly.type
_entity_poly.pdbx_seq_one_letter_code
_entity_poly.pdbx_strand_id
1 'polypeptide(L)'
;MSVSRRGFIKLLGAGTAALGLSRLGIDLSPTQAYAAGLKIEGAKESISICPFCSCCCNVLVHAKDGKIINVEGDPDYPVSGGGLCAKGASLKSLHNSPERLTKPLYRAPGATKWVEKDWDWMMERIAKRIKNQRDRDFKAKNASGAVVNRLESVFHLGSSQVSNEEAAVLHQMIRAFGIVHFDHQARICHSPSVPALAECFGRGAMTNHYSDLGNSDAVLIMGSNCAEHHPMTFRWINMAKEKGAVVVHVDPKFSRTSARSSYHVPIRSGTDIAMLGGMIKYILDNKKYFEEFVVNYTNASFLVGEKYSFKDGMFAGFDAAKGTYDKGAWAFEKDEKGLVKRDRTLKHPRCVINVMREHYSRYDLDKVSSVTGVSKADLLRVYEDFSATGKPNKAGAFVYALGWTQHSVGVQNIRASGLIQQLLGNVGVAGGGIAALRGEPNVQGTTDHALLYGYLPGYHSTPTAKYQSLGEYLKAYTPKSADPMSVNWWQNRPKYVVSLLKSWYGDNATKDNDFGYSWVPKMDPGEDYSHLYIFDRMYKDQIKGGLCFGHNPCQSVPNSNKVRKAWDKLDWLVIGEVFHNETTDNWRRPGVDPKKIKTEVFLLPSAYRAEKAGTISNSGRWHMWHYKCAEPLGKSRNMGEMFVEIMNRVRDLYLKDGGAFPEPITKADYPKTFDAEAVAKRINGVFTRETTVGGKTYQRGQCVPGFPNLKDDGSTTSMNWLYCGGFTEEAGNLAKRRDLAQTPMQAKIHLFPKFAWAWPMDRRILYNRASVDVNGKPYNPDKAVIEWKDGKWVGDVPDGGQPPMAMKDGVYPFIMHTEGHSQLFGPGREDGPFPEHYEPAETPLTVNPFSAQMHNPVMKVIKSDMDKLAEHGDPRFPIVLTTYSLTEHWCSGSETRNGPALLEAEPQQYIEMSHELAKEKGVKNGDVVIVESLRGKTQAVAMVTVRVKPFTIMGKTTHLVGMPFCFGWTKPKCGDTTNRVTVSIGDPNTSIPEYKACLVNVYKATKVTEL
;
A
#
# COMPACT_ATOMS: atom_id res chain seq x y z
N MET A 1 -11.10 -22.02 -36.78
CA MET A 1 -12.32 -21.72 -36.00
C MET A 1 -12.35 -22.62 -34.78
N SER A 2 -12.05 -22.08 -33.59
CA SER A 2 -12.15 -22.83 -32.34
C SER A 2 -13.55 -22.62 -31.76
N VAL A 3 -14.34 -23.69 -31.66
CA VAL A 3 -15.60 -23.65 -30.90
C VAL A 3 -15.23 -23.44 -29.44
N SER A 4 -15.68 -22.35 -28.84
CA SER A 4 -15.44 -22.09 -27.42
C SER A 4 -16.09 -23.19 -26.58
N ARG A 5 -15.56 -23.44 -25.38
CA ARG A 5 -16.15 -24.38 -24.42
C ARG A 5 -17.64 -24.07 -24.14
N ARG A 6 -18.02 -22.79 -24.25
CA ARG A 6 -19.41 -22.29 -24.19
C ARG A 6 -20.24 -22.67 -25.42
N GLY A 7 -19.65 -22.66 -26.61
CA GLY A 7 -20.27 -23.19 -27.84
C GLY A 7 -20.54 -24.69 -27.76
N PHE A 8 -19.62 -25.45 -27.16
CA PHE A 8 -19.78 -26.90 -26.95
C PHE A 8 -20.87 -27.23 -25.91
N ILE A 9 -20.95 -26.50 -24.80
CA ILE A 9 -22.00 -26.69 -23.78
C ILE A 9 -23.39 -26.32 -24.32
N LYS A 10 -23.50 -25.26 -25.14
CA LYS A 10 -24.76 -24.93 -25.84
C LYS A 10 -25.23 -26.07 -26.76
N LEU A 11 -24.30 -26.74 -27.44
CA LEU A 11 -24.59 -27.89 -28.31
C LEU A 11 -25.06 -29.13 -27.54
N LEU A 12 -24.46 -29.42 -26.37
CA LEU A 12 -24.81 -30.59 -25.56
C LEU A 12 -26.09 -30.43 -24.76
N GLY A 13 -26.32 -29.26 -24.15
CA GLY A 13 -27.50 -29.01 -23.30
C GLY A 13 -28.83 -29.04 -24.06
N ALA A 14 -28.82 -28.70 -25.35
CA ALA A 14 -30.02 -28.71 -26.19
C ALA A 14 -30.37 -30.12 -26.73
N GLY A 15 -29.39 -31.03 -26.86
CA GLY A 15 -29.56 -32.26 -27.64
C GLY A 15 -30.23 -33.42 -26.91
N THR A 16 -29.91 -33.65 -25.63
CA THR A 16 -30.24 -34.94 -24.96
C THR A 16 -31.46 -34.89 -24.05
N ALA A 17 -31.76 -33.77 -23.40
CA ALA A 17 -32.93 -33.65 -22.51
C ALA A 17 -34.25 -33.42 -23.29
N ALA A 18 -34.18 -32.74 -24.44
CA ALA A 18 -35.35 -32.38 -25.25
C ALA A 18 -36.04 -33.60 -25.92
N LEU A 19 -35.26 -34.67 -26.20
CA LEU A 19 -35.77 -35.88 -26.86
C LEU A 19 -36.56 -36.82 -25.93
N GLY A 20 -36.32 -36.78 -24.61
CA GLY A 20 -37.00 -37.66 -23.65
C GLY A 20 -38.38 -37.14 -23.21
N LEU A 21 -38.50 -35.81 -23.02
CA LEU A 21 -39.70 -35.19 -22.46
C LEU A 21 -40.79 -34.90 -23.52
N SER A 22 -40.41 -34.70 -24.78
CA SER A 22 -41.36 -34.54 -25.90
C SER A 22 -42.17 -35.81 -26.19
N ARG A 23 -41.64 -37.00 -25.86
CA ARG A 23 -42.37 -38.28 -26.00
C ARG A 23 -43.47 -38.49 -24.95
N LEU A 24 -43.54 -37.66 -23.91
CA LEU A 24 -44.54 -37.76 -22.84
C LEU A 24 -45.69 -36.75 -22.98
N GLY A 25 -45.79 -36.03 -24.11
CA GLY A 25 -46.88 -35.08 -24.36
C GLY A 25 -46.85 -33.82 -23.49
N ILE A 26 -45.74 -33.57 -22.79
CA ILE A 26 -45.53 -32.36 -22.01
C ILE A 26 -45.05 -31.26 -22.95
N ASP A 27 -45.87 -30.23 -23.16
CA ASP A 27 -45.46 -29.04 -23.89
C ASP A 27 -44.41 -28.26 -23.08
N LEU A 28 -43.15 -28.44 -23.47
CA LEU A 28 -42.02 -27.74 -22.87
C LEU A 28 -41.83 -26.33 -23.43
N SER A 29 -42.59 -25.89 -24.44
CA SER A 29 -42.42 -24.59 -25.08
C SER A 29 -42.42 -23.41 -24.10
N PRO A 30 -43.29 -23.35 -23.07
CA PRO A 30 -43.26 -22.27 -22.08
C PRO A 30 -42.03 -22.34 -21.15
N THR A 31 -41.60 -23.55 -20.80
CA THR A 31 -40.43 -23.77 -19.93
C THR A 31 -39.13 -23.57 -20.69
N GLN A 32 -39.07 -23.96 -21.97
CA GLN A 32 -37.98 -23.67 -22.89
C GLN A 32 -37.93 -22.18 -23.23
N ALA A 33 -39.06 -21.49 -23.42
CA ALA A 33 -39.08 -20.04 -23.63
C ALA A 33 -38.63 -19.27 -22.37
N TYR A 34 -39.05 -19.70 -21.18
CA TYR A 34 -38.60 -19.13 -19.90
C TYR A 34 -37.13 -19.48 -19.59
N ALA A 35 -36.65 -20.65 -20.02
CA ALA A 35 -35.26 -21.08 -19.87
C ALA A 35 -34.32 -20.60 -20.99
N ALA A 36 -34.85 -20.17 -22.15
CA ALA A 36 -34.05 -19.78 -23.33
C ALA A 36 -33.50 -18.36 -23.25
N GLY A 37 -34.17 -17.45 -22.54
CA GLY A 37 -33.67 -16.10 -22.35
C GLY A 37 -32.58 -16.05 -21.28
N LEU A 38 -31.33 -15.80 -21.67
CA LEU A 38 -30.31 -15.49 -20.67
C LEU A 38 -30.70 -14.19 -19.96
N LYS A 39 -30.59 -14.12 -18.64
CA LYS A 39 -30.86 -12.89 -17.87
C LYS A 39 -30.12 -11.65 -18.41
N ILE A 40 -28.96 -11.87 -19.03
CA ILE A 40 -28.09 -10.84 -19.61
C ILE A 40 -28.39 -10.57 -21.09
N GLU A 41 -29.43 -11.16 -21.66
CA GLU A 41 -29.81 -10.95 -23.05
C GLU A 41 -30.24 -9.51 -23.33
N GLY A 42 -29.63 -8.93 -24.36
CA GLY A 42 -29.78 -7.51 -24.71
C GLY A 42 -29.11 -6.53 -23.73
N ALA A 43 -28.31 -7.01 -22.78
CA ALA A 43 -27.55 -6.13 -21.88
C ALA A 43 -26.22 -5.71 -22.51
N LYS A 44 -25.81 -4.45 -22.26
CA LYS A 44 -24.45 -3.98 -22.53
C LYS A 44 -23.50 -4.68 -21.56
N GLU A 45 -22.51 -5.40 -22.09
CA GLU A 45 -21.41 -5.98 -21.32
C GLU A 45 -20.21 -5.04 -21.32
N SER A 46 -19.55 -4.90 -20.18
CA SER A 46 -18.30 -4.15 -20.07
C SER A 46 -17.40 -4.72 -18.98
N ILE A 47 -16.09 -4.61 -19.17
CA ILE A 47 -15.10 -5.02 -18.18
C ILE A 47 -14.91 -3.89 -17.18
N SER A 48 -15.07 -4.21 -15.90
CA SER A 48 -14.66 -3.36 -14.79
C SER A 48 -13.67 -4.09 -13.87
N ILE A 49 -13.26 -3.44 -12.78
CA ILE A 49 -12.32 -4.00 -11.80
C ILE A 49 -13.00 -3.97 -10.43
N CYS A 50 -12.79 -4.99 -9.60
CA CYS A 50 -13.27 -4.99 -8.22
C CYS A 50 -12.63 -3.85 -7.39
N PRO A 51 -13.42 -2.99 -6.70
CA PRO A 51 -12.93 -1.81 -5.96
C PRO A 51 -12.41 -2.11 -4.54
N PHE A 52 -12.21 -3.37 -4.17
CA PHE A 52 -11.83 -3.74 -2.80
C PHE A 52 -10.32 -3.94 -2.64
N CYS A 53 -9.84 -5.17 -2.65
CA CYS A 53 -8.42 -5.44 -2.43
C CYS A 53 -7.58 -5.30 -3.72
N SER A 54 -6.28 -5.15 -3.56
CA SER A 54 -5.30 -5.06 -4.65
C SER A 54 -5.12 -6.35 -5.47
N CYS A 55 -5.94 -7.38 -5.27
CA CYS A 55 -6.07 -8.47 -6.26
C CYS A 55 -6.71 -7.94 -7.54
N CYS A 56 -7.53 -6.88 -7.45
CA CYS A 56 -8.14 -6.18 -8.58
C CYS A 56 -8.79 -7.13 -9.58
N CYS A 57 -9.58 -8.09 -9.07
CA CYS A 57 -10.27 -9.06 -9.92
C CYS A 57 -11.08 -8.30 -10.97
N ASN A 58 -10.81 -8.56 -12.26
CA ASN A 58 -11.67 -8.04 -13.31
C ASN A 58 -13.05 -8.67 -13.20
N VAL A 59 -14.07 -7.89 -13.53
CA VAL A 59 -15.47 -8.30 -13.51
C VAL A 59 -16.13 -7.98 -14.84
N LEU A 60 -17.06 -8.83 -15.26
CA LEU A 60 -17.99 -8.54 -16.34
C LEU A 60 -19.23 -7.92 -15.72
N VAL A 61 -19.56 -6.70 -16.14
CA VAL A 61 -20.73 -5.96 -15.69
C VAL A 61 -21.72 -5.91 -16.83
N HIS A 62 -22.95 -6.35 -16.59
CA HIS A 62 -24.04 -6.29 -17.55
C HIS A 62 -25.05 -5.22 -17.13
N ALA A 63 -25.27 -4.24 -17.99
CA ALA A 63 -26.24 -3.17 -17.79
C ALA A 63 -27.35 -3.21 -18.85
N LYS A 64 -28.59 -3.02 -18.42
CA LYS A 64 -29.78 -2.92 -19.29
C LYS A 64 -30.68 -1.81 -18.75
N ASP A 65 -31.20 -0.96 -19.63
CA ASP A 65 -32.06 0.18 -19.28
C ASP A 65 -31.44 1.07 -18.18
N GLY A 66 -30.13 1.33 -18.30
CA GLY A 66 -29.38 2.16 -17.36
C GLY A 66 -29.09 1.53 -16.00
N LYS A 67 -29.51 0.28 -15.75
CA LYS A 67 -29.29 -0.43 -14.47
C LYS A 67 -28.33 -1.60 -14.63
N ILE A 68 -27.49 -1.83 -13.61
CA ILE A 68 -26.62 -3.01 -13.55
C ILE A 68 -27.47 -4.22 -13.11
N ILE A 69 -27.65 -5.20 -14.00
CA ILE A 69 -28.51 -6.36 -13.75
C ILE A 69 -27.72 -7.59 -13.30
N ASN A 70 -26.43 -7.66 -13.64
CA ASN A 70 -25.52 -8.74 -13.31
C ASN A 70 -24.07 -8.24 -13.17
N VAL A 71 -23.31 -8.85 -12.26
CA VAL A 71 -21.86 -8.71 -12.13
C VAL A 71 -21.28 -10.09 -11.83
N GLU A 72 -20.31 -10.52 -12.61
CA GLU A 72 -19.61 -11.79 -12.43
C GLU A 72 -18.11 -11.63 -12.69
N GLY A 73 -17.30 -12.65 -12.36
CA GLY A 73 -15.85 -12.57 -12.57
C GLY A 73 -15.47 -12.76 -14.03
N ASP A 74 -14.46 -12.01 -14.48
CA ASP A 74 -13.87 -12.14 -15.82
C ASP A 74 -13.02 -13.43 -15.90
N PRO A 75 -13.42 -14.43 -16.71
CA PRO A 75 -12.69 -15.71 -16.80
C PRO A 75 -11.31 -15.54 -17.43
N ASP A 76 -11.08 -14.50 -18.22
CA ASP A 76 -9.82 -14.27 -18.91
C ASP A 76 -8.81 -13.51 -18.04
N TYR A 77 -9.20 -13.02 -16.86
CA TYR A 77 -8.26 -12.35 -15.98
C TYR A 77 -7.31 -13.37 -15.33
N PRO A 78 -5.99 -13.31 -15.60
CA PRO A 78 -5.09 -14.40 -15.23
C PRO A 78 -5.07 -14.70 -13.73
N VAL A 79 -5.14 -13.67 -12.89
CA VAL A 79 -4.98 -13.83 -11.43
C VAL A 79 -6.17 -14.58 -10.82
N SER A 80 -7.41 -14.21 -11.16
CA SER A 80 -8.61 -14.82 -10.56
C SER A 80 -9.21 -15.95 -11.39
N GLY A 81 -9.03 -15.95 -12.72
CA GLY A 81 -9.67 -16.93 -13.61
C GLY A 81 -11.19 -16.96 -13.47
N GLY A 82 -11.83 -15.80 -13.30
CA GLY A 82 -13.26 -15.69 -13.05
C GLY A 82 -13.69 -15.81 -11.57
N GLY A 83 -12.77 -16.13 -10.67
CA GLY A 83 -13.06 -16.18 -9.24
C GLY A 83 -13.37 -14.82 -8.62
N LEU A 84 -14.35 -14.78 -7.71
CA LEU A 84 -14.64 -13.62 -6.85
C LEU A 84 -14.83 -14.08 -5.41
N CYS A 85 -14.34 -13.27 -4.46
CA CYS A 85 -14.67 -13.44 -3.04
C CYS A 85 -16.04 -12.82 -2.71
N ALA A 86 -16.53 -12.99 -1.48
CA ALA A 86 -17.80 -12.42 -1.02
C ALA A 86 -17.99 -10.94 -1.38
N LYS A 87 -16.96 -10.10 -1.15
CA LYS A 87 -16.98 -8.69 -1.52
C LYS A 87 -17.22 -8.48 -3.01
N GLY A 88 -16.42 -9.13 -3.86
CA GLY A 88 -16.53 -9.02 -5.32
C GLY A 88 -17.88 -9.54 -5.84
N ALA A 89 -18.37 -10.66 -5.31
CA ALA A 89 -19.65 -11.25 -5.69
C ALA A 89 -20.85 -10.36 -5.30
N SER A 90 -20.70 -9.52 -4.28
CA SER A 90 -21.77 -8.60 -3.83
C SER A 90 -21.91 -7.33 -4.68
N LEU A 91 -21.02 -7.08 -5.65
CA LEU A 91 -20.91 -5.78 -6.34
C LEU A 91 -22.20 -5.29 -6.98
N LYS A 92 -23.03 -6.19 -7.53
CA LYS A 92 -24.35 -5.83 -8.05
C LYS A 92 -25.20 -5.13 -6.99
N SER A 93 -25.25 -5.67 -5.77
CA SER A 93 -26.06 -5.12 -4.68
C SER A 93 -25.54 -3.77 -4.20
N LEU A 94 -24.23 -3.56 -4.21
CA LEU A 94 -23.61 -2.30 -3.81
C LEU A 94 -23.82 -1.20 -4.85
N HIS A 95 -23.65 -1.51 -6.14
CA HIS A 95 -23.93 -0.56 -7.22
C HIS A 95 -25.38 -0.05 -7.21
N ASN A 96 -26.33 -0.96 -6.96
CA ASN A 96 -27.76 -0.67 -6.92
C ASN A 96 -28.28 -0.36 -5.50
N SER A 97 -27.40 -0.17 -4.51
CA SER A 97 -27.84 0.00 -3.14
C SER A 97 -28.66 1.29 -2.98
N PRO A 98 -29.83 1.26 -2.32
CA PRO A 98 -30.62 2.45 -2.06
C PRO A 98 -29.94 3.42 -1.08
N GLU A 99 -28.93 2.94 -0.34
CA GLU A 99 -28.16 3.73 0.64
C GLU A 99 -27.11 4.64 -0.03
N ARG A 100 -26.93 4.54 -1.34
CA ARG A 100 -25.94 5.34 -2.06
C ARG A 100 -26.27 6.83 -2.01
N LEU A 101 -25.22 7.63 -1.86
CA LEU A 101 -25.29 9.06 -2.10
C LEU A 101 -25.60 9.30 -3.58
N THR A 102 -26.69 10.03 -3.85
CA THR A 102 -27.15 10.30 -5.22
C THR A 102 -27.22 11.78 -5.54
N LYS A 103 -27.01 12.66 -4.56
CA LYS A 103 -27.19 14.11 -4.72
C LYS A 103 -26.19 14.89 -3.85
N PRO A 104 -25.74 16.09 -4.26
CA PRO A 104 -24.91 16.93 -3.41
C PRO A 104 -25.68 17.37 -2.16
N LEU A 105 -25.08 17.16 -1.00
CA LEU A 105 -25.68 17.49 0.30
C LEU A 105 -24.82 18.52 1.03
N TYR A 106 -25.47 19.52 1.59
CA TYR A 106 -24.85 20.60 2.35
C TYR A 106 -25.33 20.60 3.80
N ARG A 107 -24.41 20.88 4.73
CA ARG A 107 -24.71 21.08 6.15
C ARG A 107 -24.11 22.42 6.60
N ALA A 108 -25.00 23.35 6.96
CA ALA A 108 -24.62 24.63 7.53
C ALA A 108 -24.07 24.46 8.97
N PRO A 109 -23.24 25.39 9.48
CA PRO A 109 -22.81 25.41 10.87
C PRO A 109 -23.98 25.27 11.87
N GLY A 110 -23.90 24.30 12.78
CA GLY A 110 -24.95 24.03 13.78
C GLY A 110 -26.23 23.37 13.24
N ALA A 111 -26.33 23.10 11.93
CA ALA A 111 -27.49 22.42 11.38
C ALA A 111 -27.56 20.95 11.83
N THR A 112 -28.80 20.46 12.00
CA THR A 112 -29.13 19.11 12.48
C THR A 112 -29.50 18.14 11.34
N LYS A 113 -29.51 18.61 10.09
CA LYS A 113 -29.89 17.83 8.91
C LYS A 113 -29.10 18.26 7.68
N TRP A 114 -28.94 17.33 6.74
CA TRP A 114 -28.48 17.60 5.39
C TRP A 114 -29.54 18.34 4.57
N VAL A 115 -29.11 19.19 3.64
CA VAL A 115 -29.97 19.86 2.65
C VAL A 115 -29.39 19.65 1.26
N GLU A 116 -30.22 19.22 0.30
CA GLU A 116 -29.81 19.09 -1.10
C GLU A 116 -29.44 20.46 -1.69
N LYS A 117 -28.35 20.50 -2.46
CA LYS A 117 -27.92 21.65 -3.25
C LYS A 117 -27.54 21.20 -4.66
N ASP A 118 -27.61 22.11 -5.62
CA ASP A 118 -27.11 21.86 -6.97
C ASP A 118 -25.56 21.93 -7.00
N TRP A 119 -24.97 21.33 -8.04
CA TRP A 119 -23.51 21.24 -8.16
C TRP A 119 -22.84 22.60 -8.31
N ASP A 120 -23.45 23.55 -9.02
CA ASP A 120 -22.86 24.88 -9.23
C ASP A 120 -22.77 25.64 -7.91
N TRP A 121 -23.84 25.63 -7.12
CA TRP A 121 -23.91 26.22 -5.79
C TRP A 121 -22.83 25.65 -4.85
N MET A 122 -22.62 24.33 -4.92
CA MET A 122 -21.62 23.62 -4.13
C MET A 122 -20.21 24.04 -4.56
N MET A 123 -19.92 23.93 -5.85
CA MET A 123 -18.59 24.16 -6.40
C MET A 123 -18.14 25.62 -6.29
N GLU A 124 -19.06 26.58 -6.46
CA GLU A 124 -18.79 28.00 -6.25
C GLU A 124 -18.37 28.29 -4.80
N ARG A 125 -19.08 27.70 -3.82
CA ARG A 125 -18.76 27.90 -2.39
C ARG A 125 -17.48 27.20 -1.98
N ILE A 126 -17.26 25.98 -2.47
CA ILE A 126 -16.02 25.25 -2.24
C ILE A 126 -14.82 26.06 -2.75
N ALA A 127 -14.88 26.56 -3.99
CA ALA A 127 -13.81 27.38 -4.57
C ALA A 127 -13.55 28.65 -3.74
N LYS A 128 -14.61 29.34 -3.29
CA LYS A 128 -14.49 30.50 -2.41
C LYS A 128 -13.86 30.17 -1.05
N ARG A 129 -14.22 29.05 -0.42
CA ARG A 129 -13.61 28.60 0.85
C ARG A 129 -12.12 28.34 0.69
N ILE A 130 -11.75 27.61 -0.36
CA ILE A 130 -10.35 27.30 -0.67
C ILE A 130 -9.55 28.59 -0.89
N LYS A 131 -10.04 29.49 -1.76
CA LYS A 131 -9.36 30.76 -2.05
C LYS A 131 -9.22 31.63 -0.81
N ASN A 132 -10.32 31.87 -0.08
CA ASN A 132 -10.30 32.76 1.09
C ASN A 132 -9.35 32.24 2.18
N GLN A 133 -9.37 30.93 2.43
CA GLN A 133 -8.51 30.28 3.39
C GLN A 133 -7.04 30.36 2.96
N ARG A 134 -6.76 30.12 1.67
CA ARG A 134 -5.42 30.22 1.10
C ARG A 134 -4.89 31.64 1.18
N ASP A 135 -5.63 32.63 0.71
CA ASP A 135 -5.21 34.04 0.73
C ASP A 135 -4.91 34.54 2.15
N ARG A 136 -5.67 34.08 3.14
CA ARG A 136 -5.46 34.44 4.54
C ARG A 136 -4.20 33.82 5.15
N ASP A 137 -3.93 32.55 4.86
CA ASP A 137 -2.96 31.75 5.62
C ASP A 137 -1.74 31.31 4.79
N PHE A 138 -1.59 31.78 3.55
CA PHE A 138 -0.47 31.40 2.69
C PHE A 138 0.87 31.82 3.28
N LYS A 139 1.79 30.87 3.42
CA LYS A 139 3.16 31.11 3.89
C LYS A 139 4.12 31.17 2.71
N ALA A 140 4.50 32.38 2.31
CA ALA A 140 5.53 32.58 1.30
C ALA A 140 6.92 32.20 1.82
N LYS A 141 7.24 32.59 3.06
CA LYS A 141 8.50 32.26 3.75
C LYS A 141 8.23 31.58 5.09
N ASN A 142 9.14 30.71 5.52
CA ASN A 142 9.10 30.12 6.86
C ASN A 142 9.78 31.04 7.90
N ALA A 143 9.84 30.59 9.16
CA ALA A 143 10.44 31.35 10.26
C ALA A 143 11.94 31.64 10.07
N SER A 144 12.66 30.83 9.28
CA SER A 144 14.08 31.07 8.95
C SER A 144 14.26 31.99 7.73
N GLY A 145 13.19 32.58 7.19
CA GLY A 145 13.21 33.46 6.02
C GLY A 145 13.37 32.75 4.67
N ALA A 146 13.41 31.41 4.64
CA ALA A 146 13.50 30.63 3.42
C ALA A 146 12.16 30.61 2.67
N VAL A 147 12.19 30.63 1.33
CA VAL A 147 10.98 30.57 0.52
C VAL A 147 10.40 29.16 0.59
N VAL A 148 9.11 29.05 0.92
CA VAL A 148 8.40 27.77 1.11
C VAL A 148 7.08 27.67 0.35
N ASN A 149 6.41 28.80 0.08
CA ASN A 149 5.22 28.88 -0.77
C ASN A 149 4.17 27.80 -0.49
N ARG A 150 3.70 27.70 0.76
CA ARG A 150 2.82 26.60 1.20
C ARG A 150 1.63 27.06 2.03
N LEU A 151 0.66 26.17 2.16
CA LEU A 151 -0.55 26.30 2.95
C LEU A 151 -0.61 25.16 3.98
N GLU A 152 -0.64 25.52 5.26
CA GLU A 152 -0.66 24.56 6.38
C GLU A 152 -2.03 24.48 7.08
N SER A 153 -2.90 25.47 6.91
CA SER A 153 -4.21 25.48 7.55
C SER A 153 -5.28 24.68 6.80
N VAL A 154 -4.90 24.05 5.68
CA VAL A 154 -5.76 23.19 4.87
C VAL A 154 -5.12 21.81 4.70
N PHE A 155 -5.95 20.77 4.75
CA PHE A 155 -5.52 19.39 4.53
C PHE A 155 -6.21 18.71 3.34
N HIS A 156 -5.63 17.61 2.87
CA HIS A 156 -6.31 16.66 1.99
C HIS A 156 -6.13 15.22 2.48
N LEU A 157 -7.19 14.41 2.46
CA LEU A 157 -7.16 12.99 2.80
C LEU A 157 -7.81 12.11 1.73
N GLY A 158 -7.13 11.02 1.41
CA GLY A 158 -7.58 9.99 0.46
C GLY A 158 -7.10 10.23 -0.98
N SER A 159 -7.51 9.44 -1.96
CA SER A 159 -8.03 8.08 -1.75
C SER A 159 -7.16 7.07 -2.47
N SER A 160 -7.08 5.84 -1.97
CA SER A 160 -6.67 4.66 -2.76
C SER A 160 -7.79 4.10 -3.66
N GLN A 161 -8.99 4.70 -3.63
CA GLN A 161 -10.13 4.33 -4.48
C GLN A 161 -10.15 5.09 -5.82
N VAL A 162 -9.38 6.16 -5.96
CA VAL A 162 -9.35 6.90 -7.23
C VAL A 162 -8.54 6.12 -8.29
N SER A 163 -8.83 6.35 -9.57
CA SER A 163 -7.98 5.86 -10.66
C SER A 163 -6.62 6.54 -10.67
N ASN A 164 -5.65 6.02 -11.43
CA ASN A 164 -4.34 6.69 -11.57
C ASN A 164 -4.48 8.10 -12.17
N GLU A 165 -5.40 8.27 -13.10
CA GLU A 165 -5.69 9.54 -13.76
C GLU A 165 -6.26 10.56 -12.79
N GLU A 166 -7.24 10.13 -11.98
CA GLU A 166 -7.80 10.93 -10.90
C GLU A 166 -6.73 11.29 -9.86
N ALA A 167 -5.84 10.35 -9.50
CA ALA A 167 -4.72 10.61 -8.58
C ALA A 167 -3.72 11.63 -9.14
N ALA A 168 -3.43 11.57 -10.45
CA ALA A 168 -2.49 12.48 -11.11
C ALA A 168 -2.95 13.94 -11.03
N VAL A 169 -4.21 14.19 -11.42
CA VAL A 169 -4.77 15.54 -11.41
C VAL A 169 -4.99 16.02 -9.98
N LEU A 170 -5.36 15.13 -9.06
CA LEU A 170 -5.52 15.45 -7.64
C LEU A 170 -4.20 15.91 -7.01
N HIS A 171 -3.10 15.18 -7.24
CA HIS A 171 -1.79 15.58 -6.72
C HIS A 171 -1.40 16.97 -7.23
N GLN A 172 -1.52 17.21 -8.54
CA GLN A 172 -1.18 18.50 -9.14
C GLN A 172 -2.03 19.63 -8.54
N MET A 173 -3.34 19.42 -8.34
CA MET A 173 -4.24 20.39 -7.69
C MET A 173 -3.80 20.71 -6.25
N ILE A 174 -3.55 19.68 -5.42
CA ILE A 174 -3.12 19.84 -4.02
C ILE A 174 -1.84 20.68 -3.95
N ARG A 175 -0.85 20.35 -4.80
CA ARG A 175 0.43 21.07 -4.85
C ARG A 175 0.28 22.49 -5.39
N ALA A 176 -0.57 22.72 -6.38
CA ALA A 176 -0.85 24.06 -6.89
C ALA A 176 -1.48 24.97 -5.82
N PHE A 177 -2.33 24.42 -4.95
CA PHE A 177 -2.86 25.15 -3.80
C PHE A 177 -1.82 25.38 -2.69
N GLY A 178 -0.66 24.73 -2.76
CA GLY A 178 0.41 24.82 -1.76
C GLY A 178 0.19 23.91 -0.55
N ILE A 179 -0.80 23.02 -0.58
CA ILE A 179 -1.14 22.17 0.57
C ILE A 179 0.01 21.19 0.85
N VAL A 180 0.46 21.15 2.10
CA VAL A 180 1.52 20.22 2.57
C VAL A 180 0.98 19.13 3.49
N HIS A 181 -0.17 19.35 4.14
CA HIS A 181 -0.84 18.34 4.95
C HIS A 181 -1.73 17.46 4.08
N PHE A 182 -1.16 16.42 3.49
CA PHE A 182 -1.98 15.45 2.78
C PHE A 182 -1.40 14.05 2.77
N ASP A 183 -2.27 13.06 2.85
CA ASP A 183 -1.93 11.65 2.76
C ASP A 183 -3.17 10.88 2.28
N HIS A 184 -2.96 9.61 1.97
CA HIS A 184 -4.03 8.65 1.67
C HIS A 184 -3.77 7.34 2.43
N GLN A 185 -4.53 6.29 2.14
CA GLN A 185 -4.51 5.04 2.90
C GLN A 185 -3.15 4.33 2.94
N ALA A 186 -2.20 4.60 2.04
CA ALA A 186 -0.85 4.06 2.19
C ALA A 186 -0.17 4.48 3.51
N ARG A 187 -0.49 5.66 4.07
CA ARG A 187 0.03 6.13 5.37
C ARG A 187 -0.49 5.34 6.57
N ILE A 188 -1.50 4.50 6.41
CA ILE A 188 -1.99 3.61 7.49
C ILE A 188 -1.84 2.14 7.13
N CYS A 189 -1.23 1.87 5.96
CA CYS A 189 -1.18 0.55 5.36
C CYS A 189 0.25 0.18 4.94
N HIS A 190 0.70 0.57 3.74
CA HIS A 190 1.96 0.07 3.14
C HIS A 190 3.14 1.00 3.16
N SER A 191 3.03 2.22 3.71
CA SER A 191 4.19 3.11 3.70
C SER A 191 5.46 2.55 4.36
N PRO A 192 5.52 1.52 5.25
CA PRO A 192 6.78 0.98 5.78
C PRO A 192 7.40 -0.02 4.79
N SER A 193 6.58 -0.66 3.94
CA SER A 193 7.07 -1.50 2.84
C SER A 193 7.96 -0.70 1.90
N VAL A 194 7.61 0.56 1.63
CA VAL A 194 8.32 1.39 0.67
C VAL A 194 9.79 1.59 1.06
N PRO A 195 10.12 2.17 2.23
CA PRO A 195 11.48 2.40 2.63
C PRO A 195 12.20 1.11 3.05
N ALA A 196 11.51 0.10 3.62
CA ALA A 196 12.13 -1.18 3.96
C ALA A 196 12.66 -1.92 2.72
N LEU A 197 11.79 -2.12 1.71
CA LEU A 197 12.14 -2.83 0.49
C LEU A 197 13.03 -1.97 -0.42
N ALA A 198 12.86 -0.64 -0.43
CA ALA A 198 13.78 0.24 -1.12
C ALA A 198 15.20 0.16 -0.55
N GLU A 199 15.35 0.04 0.78
CA GLU A 199 16.67 -0.21 1.38
C GLU A 199 17.20 -1.59 0.98
N CYS A 200 16.39 -2.66 1.08
CA CYS A 200 16.83 -4.00 0.71
C CYS A 200 17.26 -4.09 -0.77
N PHE A 201 16.44 -3.58 -1.69
CA PHE A 201 16.51 -3.93 -3.12
C PHE A 201 16.51 -2.72 -4.07
N GLY A 202 16.25 -1.51 -3.57
CA GLY A 202 16.24 -0.27 -4.35
C GLY A 202 14.85 0.16 -4.84
N ARG A 203 13.78 -0.63 -4.62
CA ARG A 203 12.39 -0.19 -4.81
C ARG A 203 11.47 -0.68 -3.70
N GLY A 204 10.44 0.10 -3.42
CA GLY A 204 9.45 -0.16 -2.37
C GLY A 204 8.31 -1.10 -2.73
N ALA A 205 8.37 -1.75 -3.90
CA ALA A 205 7.25 -2.48 -4.46
C ALA A 205 7.28 -3.99 -4.12
N MET A 206 6.14 -4.66 -4.26
CA MET A 206 6.07 -6.12 -4.38
C MET A 206 6.96 -6.54 -5.54
N THR A 207 7.85 -7.48 -5.26
CA THR A 207 8.94 -7.83 -6.17
C THR A 207 8.43 -8.67 -7.35
N ASN A 208 7.46 -9.53 -7.10
CA ASN A 208 6.87 -10.46 -8.07
C ASN A 208 5.40 -10.10 -8.32
N HIS A 209 4.55 -11.07 -8.69
CA HIS A 209 3.10 -10.88 -8.88
C HIS A 209 2.31 -12.10 -8.39
N TYR A 210 0.98 -11.99 -8.29
CA TYR A 210 0.12 -13.02 -7.71
C TYR A 210 0.30 -14.42 -8.33
N SER A 211 0.36 -14.50 -9.67
CA SER A 211 0.46 -15.78 -10.36
C SER A 211 1.80 -16.49 -10.16
N ASP A 212 2.85 -15.75 -9.85
CA ASP A 212 4.17 -16.32 -9.64
C ASP A 212 4.28 -17.12 -8.32
N LEU A 213 3.38 -16.87 -7.35
CA LEU A 213 3.30 -17.67 -6.12
C LEU A 213 3.00 -19.15 -6.41
N GLY A 214 2.43 -19.49 -7.57
CA GLY A 214 2.23 -20.87 -8.00
C GLY A 214 3.51 -21.63 -8.34
N ASN A 215 4.66 -20.95 -8.32
CA ASN A 215 5.99 -21.51 -8.59
C ASN A 215 6.82 -21.72 -7.32
N SER A 216 6.35 -21.32 -6.14
CA SER A 216 7.11 -21.43 -4.89
C SER A 216 7.32 -22.88 -4.45
N ASP A 217 8.43 -23.16 -3.78
CA ASP A 217 8.70 -24.41 -3.05
C ASP A 217 8.45 -24.26 -1.54
N ALA A 218 8.48 -23.03 -1.02
CA ALA A 218 7.98 -22.70 0.31
C ALA A 218 7.28 -21.32 0.29
N VAL A 219 6.18 -21.20 1.03
CA VAL A 219 5.46 -19.93 1.20
C VAL A 219 5.34 -19.66 2.69
N LEU A 220 5.99 -18.60 3.16
CA LEU A 220 5.87 -18.13 4.54
C LEU A 220 4.89 -16.95 4.59
N ILE A 221 3.68 -17.24 5.06
CA ILE A 221 2.64 -16.25 5.29
C ILE A 221 2.79 -15.76 6.74
N MET A 222 3.36 -14.57 6.90
CA MET A 222 3.63 -13.97 8.21
C MET A 222 3.34 -12.47 8.13
N GLY A 223 2.54 -11.96 9.06
CA GLY A 223 2.00 -10.60 8.98
C GLY A 223 0.92 -10.43 7.90
N SER A 224 0.24 -11.51 7.50
CA SER A 224 -0.87 -11.49 6.52
C SER A 224 -1.86 -12.62 6.77
N ASN A 225 -3.14 -12.34 6.52
CA ASN A 225 -4.21 -13.32 6.50
C ASN A 225 -4.84 -13.38 5.09
N CYS A 226 -4.02 -13.74 4.10
CA CYS A 226 -4.34 -13.53 2.68
C CYS A 226 -5.49 -14.40 2.14
N ALA A 227 -5.96 -15.44 2.83
CA ALA A 227 -7.19 -16.16 2.46
C ALA A 227 -8.43 -15.31 2.71
N GLU A 228 -8.35 -14.32 3.60
CA GLU A 228 -9.43 -13.40 3.93
C GLU A 228 -9.28 -12.07 3.21
N HIS A 229 -8.06 -11.52 3.24
CA HIS A 229 -7.80 -10.15 2.78
C HIS A 229 -7.48 -10.08 1.29
N HIS A 230 -6.91 -11.16 0.73
CA HIS A 230 -6.54 -11.27 -0.68
C HIS A 230 -6.89 -12.64 -1.27
N PRO A 231 -8.16 -13.09 -1.22
CA PRO A 231 -8.49 -14.51 -1.37
C PRO A 231 -8.00 -15.15 -2.69
N MET A 232 -7.88 -14.37 -3.77
CA MET A 232 -7.36 -14.86 -5.05
C MET A 232 -5.88 -15.23 -5.02
N THR A 233 -5.13 -14.74 -4.03
CA THR A 233 -3.74 -15.17 -3.76
C THR A 233 -3.69 -16.66 -3.44
N PHE A 234 -4.68 -17.17 -2.71
CA PHE A 234 -4.74 -18.57 -2.30
C PHE A 234 -4.98 -19.55 -3.45
N ARG A 235 -5.50 -19.09 -4.59
CA ARG A 235 -5.53 -19.89 -5.82
C ARG A 235 -4.11 -20.35 -6.20
N TRP A 236 -3.16 -19.42 -6.15
CA TRP A 236 -1.78 -19.66 -6.55
C TRP A 236 -0.97 -20.37 -5.46
N ILE A 237 -1.21 -20.02 -4.19
CA ILE A 237 -0.58 -20.75 -3.06
C ILE A 237 -1.04 -22.21 -3.03
N ASN A 238 -2.32 -22.50 -3.28
CA ASN A 238 -2.80 -23.90 -3.37
C ASN A 238 -2.12 -24.63 -4.53
N MET A 239 -1.95 -23.99 -5.69
CA MET A 239 -1.21 -24.57 -6.81
C MET A 239 0.24 -24.91 -6.46
N ALA A 240 0.93 -24.05 -5.71
CA ALA A 240 2.27 -24.36 -5.21
C ALA A 240 2.25 -25.54 -4.22
N LYS A 241 1.28 -25.57 -3.30
CA LYS A 241 1.10 -26.67 -2.34
C LYS A 241 0.84 -28.01 -3.02
N GLU A 242 0.02 -28.03 -4.08
CA GLU A 242 -0.23 -29.21 -4.92
C GLU A 242 1.04 -29.71 -5.63
N LYS A 243 1.99 -28.81 -5.93
CA LYS A 243 3.33 -29.15 -6.45
C LYS A 243 4.34 -29.52 -5.34
N GLY A 244 3.90 -29.61 -4.09
CA GLY A 244 4.72 -30.01 -2.95
C GLY A 244 5.30 -28.87 -2.12
N ALA A 245 4.86 -27.61 -2.32
CA ALA A 245 5.34 -26.49 -1.52
C ALA A 245 4.89 -26.59 -0.05
N VAL A 246 5.78 -26.26 0.88
CA VAL A 246 5.41 -26.09 2.29
C VAL A 246 4.82 -24.70 2.49
N VAL A 247 3.56 -24.63 2.93
CA VAL A 247 2.88 -23.35 3.22
C VAL A 247 2.80 -23.18 4.73
N VAL A 248 3.50 -22.19 5.28
CA VAL A 248 3.55 -21.90 6.71
C VAL A 248 2.73 -20.65 6.98
N HIS A 249 1.86 -20.69 8.00
CA HIS A 249 1.20 -19.48 8.49
C HIS A 249 1.63 -19.17 9.93
N VAL A 250 2.27 -18.02 10.11
CA VAL A 250 2.69 -17.52 11.41
C VAL A 250 1.82 -16.30 11.75
N ASP A 251 0.91 -16.48 12.70
CA ASP A 251 -0.08 -15.47 13.07
C ASP A 251 -0.59 -15.70 14.51
N PRO A 252 -0.86 -14.66 15.31
CA PRO A 252 -1.41 -14.81 16.66
C PRO A 252 -2.70 -15.63 16.75
N LYS A 253 -3.50 -15.69 15.69
CA LYS A 253 -4.77 -16.43 15.67
C LYS A 253 -4.81 -17.48 14.57
N PHE A 254 -5.51 -18.58 14.85
CA PHE A 254 -5.87 -19.55 13.82
C PHE A 254 -6.99 -18.97 12.94
N SER A 255 -6.64 -18.64 11.70
CA SER A 255 -7.51 -17.97 10.71
C SER A 255 -7.93 -18.89 9.56
N ARG A 256 -8.69 -18.37 8.59
CA ARG A 256 -9.03 -19.12 7.37
C ARG A 256 -7.79 -19.42 6.51
N THR A 257 -6.74 -18.58 6.60
CA THR A 257 -5.41 -18.89 6.04
C THR A 257 -4.79 -20.09 6.73
N SER A 258 -4.83 -20.14 8.07
CA SER A 258 -4.27 -21.25 8.86
C SER A 258 -4.86 -22.59 8.46
N ALA A 259 -6.18 -22.63 8.23
CA ALA A 259 -6.91 -23.84 7.83
C ALA A 259 -6.48 -24.41 6.46
N ARG A 260 -5.81 -23.61 5.62
CA ARG A 260 -5.36 -24.00 4.27
C ARG A 260 -3.85 -24.18 4.18
N SER A 261 -3.09 -23.71 5.16
CA SER A 261 -1.65 -23.89 5.26
C SER A 261 -1.27 -25.35 5.54
N SER A 262 0.02 -25.69 5.38
CA SER A 262 0.56 -26.98 5.82
C SER A 262 0.58 -27.09 7.34
N TYR A 263 0.86 -25.99 8.03
CA TYR A 263 0.70 -25.84 9.49
C TYR A 263 0.61 -24.37 9.90
N HIS A 264 0.16 -24.14 11.13
CA HIS A 264 0.03 -22.82 11.76
C HIS A 264 0.95 -22.74 12.99
N VAL A 265 1.57 -21.58 13.18
CA VAL A 265 2.43 -21.27 14.33
C VAL A 265 1.92 -20.00 15.01
N PRO A 266 1.39 -20.09 16.25
CA PRO A 266 0.90 -18.92 16.97
C PRO A 266 2.06 -18.08 17.50
N ILE A 267 2.07 -16.78 17.19
CA ILE A 267 3.08 -15.82 17.65
C ILE A 267 2.42 -14.66 18.41
N ARG A 268 3.05 -14.16 19.47
CA ARG A 268 2.60 -12.92 20.13
C ARG A 268 2.74 -11.72 19.19
N SER A 269 1.69 -10.90 19.10
CA SER A 269 1.74 -9.63 18.36
C SER A 269 2.92 -8.75 18.79
N GLY A 270 3.67 -8.24 17.82
CA GLY A 270 4.81 -7.33 18.05
C GLY A 270 6.14 -8.03 18.33
N THR A 271 6.26 -9.33 17.99
CA THR A 271 7.49 -10.12 18.21
C THR A 271 8.08 -10.72 16.94
N ASP A 272 7.65 -10.22 15.78
CA ASP A 272 8.07 -10.72 14.47
C ASP A 272 9.60 -10.63 14.28
N ILE A 273 10.24 -9.51 14.68
CA ILE A 273 11.70 -9.37 14.61
C ILE A 273 12.42 -10.42 15.47
N ALA A 274 11.90 -10.79 16.64
CA ALA A 274 12.50 -11.84 17.46
C ALA A 274 12.54 -13.18 16.71
N MET A 275 11.42 -13.59 16.11
CA MET A 275 11.36 -14.82 15.32
C MET A 275 12.23 -14.75 14.05
N LEU A 276 12.15 -13.66 13.29
CA LEU A 276 12.93 -13.51 12.06
C LEU A 276 14.44 -13.36 12.33
N GLY A 277 14.82 -12.70 13.43
CA GLY A 277 16.21 -12.61 13.90
C GLY A 277 16.76 -13.98 14.30
N GLY A 278 15.94 -14.82 14.94
CA GLY A 278 16.28 -16.22 15.20
C GLY A 278 16.47 -17.03 13.92
N MET A 279 15.63 -16.82 12.90
CA MET A 279 15.81 -17.47 11.58
C MET A 279 17.09 -17.01 10.89
N ILE A 280 17.41 -15.71 10.95
CA ILE A 280 18.66 -15.17 10.42
C ILE A 280 19.87 -15.85 11.09
N LYS A 281 19.87 -15.92 12.42
CA LYS A 281 20.91 -16.64 13.18
C LYS A 281 21.01 -18.09 12.72
N TYR A 282 19.87 -18.80 12.62
CA TYR A 282 19.84 -20.20 12.19
C TYR A 282 20.43 -20.39 10.79
N ILE A 283 20.10 -19.52 9.82
CA ILE A 283 20.65 -19.57 8.46
C ILE A 283 22.17 -19.37 8.46
N LEU A 284 22.66 -18.40 9.24
CA LEU A 284 24.08 -18.06 9.32
C LEU A 284 24.91 -19.15 10.03
N ASP A 285 24.39 -19.72 11.12
CA ASP A 285 25.09 -20.74 11.92
C ASP A 285 25.13 -22.09 11.20
N ASN A 286 24.06 -22.43 10.48
CA ASN A 286 23.95 -23.70 9.74
C ASN A 286 24.38 -23.61 8.27
N LYS A 287 24.96 -22.47 7.85
CA LYS A 287 25.40 -22.20 6.46
C LYS A 287 24.34 -22.56 5.41
N LYS A 288 23.08 -22.18 5.67
CA LYS A 288 21.95 -22.43 4.76
C LYS A 288 21.79 -21.36 3.68
N TYR A 289 22.61 -20.30 3.72
CA TYR A 289 22.56 -19.22 2.74
C TYR A 289 23.15 -19.65 1.38
N PHE A 290 22.68 -19.04 0.29
CA PHE A 290 23.21 -19.27 -1.05
C PHE A 290 24.48 -18.43 -1.24
N GLU A 291 25.65 -19.05 -0.99
CA GLU A 291 26.94 -18.37 -0.95
C GLU A 291 27.27 -17.55 -2.21
N GLU A 292 27.06 -18.11 -3.40
CA GLU A 292 27.35 -17.39 -4.66
C GLU A 292 26.50 -16.12 -4.81
N PHE A 293 25.20 -16.21 -4.52
CA PHE A 293 24.30 -15.06 -4.54
C PHE A 293 24.72 -14.03 -3.50
N VAL A 294 25.01 -14.46 -2.27
CA VAL A 294 25.40 -13.58 -1.16
C VAL A 294 26.66 -12.81 -1.50
N VAL A 295 27.70 -13.47 -2.01
CA VAL A 295 28.98 -12.85 -2.34
C VAL A 295 28.87 -11.89 -3.53
N ASN A 296 28.09 -12.24 -4.56
CA ASN A 296 28.05 -11.48 -5.80
C ASN A 296 27.00 -10.36 -5.84
N TYR A 297 25.85 -10.55 -5.19
CA TYR A 297 24.67 -9.71 -5.41
C TYR A 297 24.18 -8.98 -4.16
N THR A 298 24.77 -9.25 -3.00
CA THR A 298 24.51 -8.52 -1.75
C THR A 298 25.73 -7.73 -1.31
N ASN A 299 25.55 -6.81 -0.36
CA ASN A 299 26.66 -6.07 0.24
C ASN A 299 27.41 -6.85 1.34
N ALA A 300 27.27 -8.18 1.43
CA ALA A 300 27.92 -9.04 2.43
C ALA A 300 29.44 -8.82 2.57
N SER A 301 30.12 -8.55 1.45
CA SER A 301 31.58 -8.32 1.40
C SER A 301 32.00 -6.89 1.72
N PHE A 302 31.06 -5.94 1.86
CA PHE A 302 31.40 -4.54 2.07
C PHE A 302 31.94 -4.34 3.50
N LEU A 303 32.92 -3.45 3.66
CA LEU A 303 33.48 -3.13 4.97
C LEU A 303 32.70 -1.99 5.63
N VAL A 304 32.08 -2.28 6.78
CA VAL A 304 31.44 -1.28 7.65
C VAL A 304 32.53 -0.43 8.33
N GLY A 305 32.33 0.89 8.41
CA GLY A 305 33.29 1.82 9.02
C GLY A 305 33.45 1.63 10.53
N GLU A 306 34.59 2.07 11.07
CA GLU A 306 34.97 1.82 12.49
C GLU A 306 34.08 2.54 13.50
N LYS A 307 33.34 3.57 13.07
CA LYS A 307 32.39 4.30 13.92
C LYS A 307 31.16 3.47 14.27
N TYR A 308 30.87 2.42 13.50
CA TYR A 308 29.72 1.57 13.77
C TYR A 308 29.94 0.78 15.06
N SER A 309 28.93 0.77 15.91
CA SER A 309 28.78 -0.17 17.01
C SER A 309 27.31 -0.38 17.30
N PHE A 310 27.01 -1.47 18.00
CA PHE A 310 25.71 -1.74 18.58
C PHE A 310 25.95 -2.23 20.01
N LYS A 311 25.37 -1.55 20.99
CA LYS A 311 25.52 -1.87 22.40
C LYS A 311 24.18 -1.71 23.09
N ASP A 312 23.74 -2.79 23.75
CA ASP A 312 22.56 -2.80 24.61
C ASP A 312 21.31 -2.17 23.99
N GLY A 313 20.97 -2.59 22.77
CA GLY A 313 19.78 -2.10 22.08
C GLY A 313 19.96 -0.74 21.40
N MET A 314 21.16 -0.16 21.40
CA MET A 314 21.42 1.14 20.82
C MET A 314 22.53 1.06 19.77
N PHE A 315 22.30 1.64 18.60
CA PHE A 315 23.33 1.81 17.58
C PHE A 315 24.25 3.01 17.90
N ALA A 316 25.43 3.06 17.29
CA ALA A 316 26.27 4.24 17.35
C ALA A 316 25.56 5.48 16.78
N GLY A 317 25.80 6.65 17.37
CA GLY A 317 25.29 7.93 16.89
C GLY A 317 23.96 8.39 17.48
N PHE A 318 23.42 7.75 18.52
CA PHE A 318 22.17 8.20 19.15
C PHE A 318 22.33 9.56 19.87
N ASP A 319 21.46 10.51 19.55
CA ASP A 319 21.30 11.76 20.27
C ASP A 319 20.02 11.69 21.11
N ALA A 320 20.17 11.51 22.42
CA ALA A 320 19.05 11.35 23.35
C ALA A 320 18.19 12.63 23.48
N ALA A 321 18.77 13.82 23.27
CA ALA A 321 18.01 15.07 23.34
C ALA A 321 17.10 15.24 22.12
N LYS A 322 17.54 14.77 20.95
CA LYS A 322 16.76 14.83 19.71
C LYS A 322 15.89 13.59 19.47
N GLY A 323 16.22 12.46 20.09
CA GLY A 323 15.57 11.18 19.80
C GLY A 323 15.82 10.75 18.35
N THR A 324 17.06 10.88 17.87
CA THR A 324 17.48 10.55 16.50
C THR A 324 18.89 10.00 16.46
N TYR A 325 19.26 9.30 15.38
CA TYR A 325 20.64 8.84 15.13
C TYR A 325 21.39 9.72 14.12
N ASP A 326 22.68 9.98 14.35
CA ASP A 326 23.63 10.35 13.31
C ASP A 326 24.03 9.11 12.50
N LYS A 327 23.34 8.92 11.37
CA LYS A 327 23.54 7.79 10.45
C LYS A 327 24.93 7.79 9.79
N GLY A 328 25.71 8.87 9.91
CA GLY A 328 27.11 8.91 9.48
C GLY A 328 27.99 7.89 10.21
N ALA A 329 27.60 7.47 11.42
CA ALA A 329 28.27 6.40 12.16
C ALA A 329 28.14 5.01 11.49
N TRP A 330 27.23 4.85 10.53
CA TRP A 330 26.95 3.57 9.85
C TRP A 330 27.49 3.55 8.42
N ALA A 331 28.34 4.50 8.04
CA ALA A 331 28.90 4.54 6.70
C ALA A 331 29.82 3.34 6.40
N PHE A 332 29.88 2.92 5.15
CA PHE A 332 30.91 1.98 4.68
C PHE A 332 32.27 2.66 4.54
N GLU A 333 33.35 1.90 4.70
CA GLU A 333 34.68 2.37 4.34
C GLU A 333 34.81 2.54 2.84
N LYS A 334 35.43 3.63 2.41
CA LYS A 334 35.74 3.90 1.02
C LYS A 334 37.25 3.94 0.79
N ASP A 335 37.68 3.58 -0.41
CA ASP A 335 39.05 3.79 -0.88
C ASP A 335 39.25 5.22 -1.39
N GLU A 336 40.47 5.52 -1.87
CA GLU A 336 40.84 6.84 -2.41
C GLU A 336 40.02 7.25 -3.64
N LYS A 337 39.43 6.29 -4.36
CA LYS A 337 38.56 6.52 -5.53
C LYS A 337 37.09 6.66 -5.14
N GLY A 338 36.77 6.58 -3.85
CA GLY A 338 35.41 6.65 -3.33
C GLY A 338 34.61 5.36 -3.51
N LEU A 339 35.25 4.24 -3.87
CA LEU A 339 34.62 2.93 -3.95
C LEU A 339 34.53 2.32 -2.56
N VAL A 340 33.42 1.64 -2.26
CA VAL A 340 33.29 0.90 -1.00
C VAL A 340 34.29 -0.24 -0.97
N LYS A 341 35.13 -0.31 0.07
CA LYS A 341 36.08 -1.41 0.26
C LYS A 341 35.33 -2.73 0.45
N ARG A 342 35.86 -3.81 -0.13
CA ARG A 342 35.24 -5.14 -0.06
C ARG A 342 36.29 -6.21 0.26
N ASP A 343 35.93 -7.16 1.12
CA ASP A 343 36.65 -8.42 1.27
C ASP A 343 35.74 -9.58 0.83
N ARG A 344 36.00 -10.07 -0.39
CA ARG A 344 35.22 -11.16 -1.00
C ARG A 344 35.49 -12.52 -0.36
N THR A 345 36.53 -12.66 0.47
CA THR A 345 36.76 -13.87 1.27
C THR A 345 35.83 -13.96 2.47
N LEU A 346 35.14 -12.86 2.81
CA LEU A 346 34.25 -12.70 3.96
C LEU A 346 34.94 -12.94 5.32
N LYS A 347 36.27 -12.82 5.39
CA LYS A 347 37.05 -13.08 6.61
C LYS A 347 37.24 -11.82 7.47
N HIS A 348 37.24 -10.64 6.85
CA HIS A 348 37.42 -9.39 7.58
C HIS A 348 36.30 -9.20 8.62
N PRO A 349 36.60 -8.86 9.89
CA PRO A 349 35.59 -8.79 10.95
C PRO A 349 34.51 -7.73 10.68
N ARG A 350 34.84 -6.67 9.93
CA ARG A 350 33.89 -5.63 9.50
C ARG A 350 33.18 -5.89 8.17
N CYS A 351 33.34 -7.07 7.56
CA CYS A 351 32.43 -7.45 6.49
C CYS A 351 31.00 -7.43 7.03
N VAL A 352 30.07 -6.88 6.26
CA VAL A 352 28.64 -6.81 6.62
C VAL A 352 28.12 -8.14 7.18
N ILE A 353 28.48 -9.27 6.57
CA ILE A 353 28.03 -10.61 7.01
C ILE A 353 28.55 -10.99 8.42
N ASN A 354 29.73 -10.51 8.80
CA ASN A 354 30.32 -10.79 10.12
C ASN A 354 29.75 -9.86 11.19
N VAL A 355 29.54 -8.59 10.86
CA VAL A 355 28.81 -7.65 11.72
C VAL A 355 27.36 -8.14 11.95
N MET A 356 26.73 -8.69 10.90
CA MET A 356 25.41 -9.30 10.98
C MET A 356 25.39 -10.52 11.90
N ARG A 357 26.39 -11.40 11.80
CA ARG A 357 26.53 -12.57 12.68
C ARG A 357 26.63 -12.17 14.15
N GLU A 358 27.41 -11.13 14.45
CA GLU A 358 27.52 -10.58 15.80
C GLU A 358 26.20 -10.01 16.31
N HIS A 359 25.51 -9.18 15.50
CA HIS A 359 24.23 -8.57 15.86
C HIS A 359 23.16 -9.59 16.24
N TYR A 360 23.01 -10.64 15.42
CA TYR A 360 21.98 -11.68 15.60
C TYR A 360 22.40 -12.82 16.53
N SER A 361 23.64 -12.85 17.03
CA SER A 361 24.13 -13.89 17.96
C SER A 361 23.24 -14.04 19.20
N ARG A 362 22.64 -12.94 19.66
CA ARG A 362 21.75 -12.83 20.82
C ARG A 362 20.36 -13.47 20.63
N TYR A 363 19.96 -13.77 19.40
CA TYR A 363 18.62 -14.29 19.06
C TYR A 363 18.60 -15.83 19.18
N ASP A 364 19.07 -16.35 20.31
CA ASP A 364 19.04 -17.79 20.59
C ASP A 364 17.61 -18.34 20.70
N LEU A 365 17.48 -19.65 20.52
CA LEU A 365 16.19 -20.33 20.45
C LEU A 365 15.37 -20.16 21.74
N ASP A 366 16.03 -20.00 22.88
CA ASP A 366 15.42 -19.93 24.21
C ASP A 366 14.79 -18.56 24.43
N LYS A 367 15.53 -17.48 24.15
CA LYS A 367 15.03 -16.11 24.20
C LYS A 367 13.93 -15.89 23.19
N VAL A 368 14.11 -16.36 21.95
CA VAL A 368 13.10 -16.23 20.90
C VAL A 368 11.82 -16.97 21.29
N SER A 369 11.90 -18.20 21.79
CA SER A 369 10.73 -18.95 22.27
C SER A 369 10.04 -18.23 23.43
N SER A 370 10.81 -17.77 24.42
CA SER A 370 10.31 -17.09 25.62
C SER A 370 9.56 -15.78 25.34
N VAL A 371 10.04 -14.98 24.39
CA VAL A 371 9.45 -13.65 24.07
C VAL A 371 8.28 -13.73 23.10
N THR A 372 8.33 -14.67 22.15
CA THR A 372 7.31 -14.85 21.09
C THR A 372 6.15 -15.71 21.56
N GLY A 373 6.38 -16.60 22.54
CA GLY A 373 5.44 -17.64 22.95
C GLY A 373 5.40 -18.83 21.99
N VAL A 374 6.25 -18.85 20.95
CA VAL A 374 6.35 -19.96 20.00
C VAL A 374 7.20 -21.07 20.61
N SER A 375 6.80 -22.33 20.45
CA SER A 375 7.61 -23.45 20.93
C SER A 375 8.94 -23.55 20.18
N LYS A 376 10.01 -24.00 20.86
CA LYS A 376 11.32 -24.24 20.23
C LYS A 376 11.21 -25.19 19.02
N ALA A 377 10.34 -26.20 19.12
CA ALA A 377 10.11 -27.16 18.04
C ALA A 377 9.48 -26.51 16.81
N ASP A 378 8.47 -25.65 17.00
CA ASP A 378 7.84 -24.94 15.89
C ASP A 378 8.79 -23.92 15.26
N LEU A 379 9.60 -23.22 16.07
CA LEU A 379 10.64 -22.31 15.56
C LEU A 379 11.62 -23.07 14.63
N LEU A 380 12.18 -24.18 15.11
CA LEU A 380 13.11 -24.99 14.32
C LEU A 380 12.46 -25.54 13.05
N ARG A 381 11.21 -26.01 13.13
CA ARG A 381 10.46 -26.49 11.97
C ARG A 381 10.31 -25.41 10.90
N VAL A 382 9.88 -24.20 11.29
CA VAL A 382 9.74 -23.08 10.35
C VAL A 382 11.10 -22.69 9.75
N TYR A 383 12.14 -22.63 10.58
CA TYR A 383 13.48 -22.26 10.12
C TYR A 383 14.03 -23.28 9.14
N GLU A 384 13.86 -24.58 9.40
CA GLU A 384 14.29 -25.65 8.52
C GLU A 384 13.51 -25.64 7.18
N ASP A 385 12.17 -25.64 7.25
CA ASP A 385 11.32 -25.69 6.06
C ASP A 385 11.57 -24.50 5.12
N PHE A 386 11.70 -23.29 5.68
CA PHE A 386 11.90 -22.09 4.85
C PHE A 386 13.35 -21.94 4.39
N SER A 387 14.35 -22.21 5.24
CA SER A 387 15.76 -22.09 4.84
C SER A 387 16.20 -23.16 3.83
N ALA A 388 15.42 -24.24 3.66
CA ALA A 388 15.65 -25.22 2.61
C ALA A 388 15.63 -24.61 1.19
N THR A 389 15.02 -23.42 1.02
CA THR A 389 15.02 -22.70 -0.25
C THR A 389 16.32 -21.95 -0.53
N GLY A 390 17.32 -21.99 0.35
CA GLY A 390 18.66 -21.45 0.08
C GLY A 390 19.44 -22.24 -1.00
N LYS A 391 18.85 -23.32 -1.53
CA LYS A 391 19.37 -24.05 -2.69
C LYS A 391 18.96 -23.35 -3.98
N PRO A 392 19.84 -23.21 -4.99
CA PRO A 392 19.56 -22.46 -6.22
C PRO A 392 18.39 -22.99 -7.05
N ASN A 393 18.02 -24.27 -6.89
CA ASN A 393 16.90 -24.91 -7.58
C ASN A 393 15.58 -24.88 -6.79
N LYS A 394 15.52 -24.16 -5.67
CA LYS A 394 14.34 -23.98 -4.82
C LYS A 394 14.03 -22.49 -4.67
N ALA A 395 12.76 -22.15 -4.45
CA ALA A 395 12.34 -20.77 -4.26
C ALA A 395 11.39 -20.62 -3.07
N GLY A 396 11.69 -19.67 -2.18
CA GLY A 396 10.85 -19.32 -1.04
C GLY A 396 10.23 -17.93 -1.20
N ALA A 397 8.93 -17.80 -0.94
CA ALA A 397 8.23 -16.51 -0.99
C ALA A 397 7.72 -16.09 0.39
N PHE A 398 7.98 -14.84 0.77
CA PHE A 398 7.27 -14.21 1.88
C PHE A 398 5.96 -13.60 1.40
N VAL A 399 4.89 -13.80 2.16
CA VAL A 399 3.58 -13.17 1.93
C VAL A 399 3.20 -12.40 3.19
N TYR A 400 3.21 -11.06 3.10
CA TYR A 400 2.87 -10.19 4.23
C TYR A 400 1.96 -9.03 3.80
N ALA A 401 1.29 -8.40 4.76
CA ALA A 401 0.51 -7.18 4.59
C ALA A 401 0.56 -6.33 5.87
N LEU A 402 -0.61 -6.06 6.47
CA LEU A 402 -0.76 -5.15 7.60
C LEU A 402 -0.20 -5.67 8.94
N GLY A 403 -0.09 -7.00 9.09
CA GLY A 403 0.39 -7.59 10.33
C GLY A 403 1.85 -7.22 10.66
N TRP A 404 2.64 -6.79 9.66
CA TRP A 404 3.99 -6.28 9.85
C TRP A 404 4.12 -4.77 9.78
N THR A 405 3.26 -4.09 9.02
CA THR A 405 3.44 -2.65 8.77
C THR A 405 2.96 -1.79 9.92
N GLN A 406 1.98 -2.24 10.71
CA GLN A 406 1.27 -1.45 11.71
C GLN A 406 1.84 -1.58 13.12
N HIS A 407 3.15 -1.32 13.25
CA HIS A 407 3.94 -1.33 14.48
C HIS A 407 4.94 -0.17 14.49
N SER A 408 5.40 0.24 15.67
CA SER A 408 6.52 1.18 15.85
C SER A 408 7.87 0.69 15.29
N VAL A 409 7.96 -0.58 14.87
CA VAL A 409 9.12 -1.20 14.20
C VAL A 409 8.75 -1.77 12.82
N GLY A 410 7.68 -1.26 12.20
CA GLY A 410 7.09 -1.86 11.00
C GLY A 410 8.03 -1.93 9.79
N VAL A 411 8.89 -0.92 9.60
CA VAL A 411 9.96 -0.98 8.58
C VAL A 411 10.94 -2.10 8.87
N GLN A 412 11.32 -2.30 10.13
CA GLN A 412 12.32 -3.28 10.52
C GLN A 412 11.80 -4.73 10.47
N ASN A 413 10.50 -4.96 10.76
CA ASN A 413 9.83 -6.24 10.49
C ASN A 413 10.03 -6.66 9.03
N ILE A 414 9.79 -5.74 8.10
CA ILE A 414 9.87 -6.00 6.66
C ILE A 414 11.33 -6.15 6.22
N ARG A 415 12.24 -5.30 6.74
CA ARG A 415 13.68 -5.42 6.48
C ARG A 415 14.17 -6.82 6.84
N ALA A 416 13.77 -7.39 7.97
CA ALA A 416 14.18 -8.73 8.40
C ALA A 416 13.82 -9.81 7.36
N SER A 417 12.62 -9.77 6.78
CA SER A 417 12.25 -10.66 5.67
C SER A 417 13.12 -10.44 4.42
N GLY A 418 13.47 -9.18 4.13
CA GLY A 418 14.41 -8.83 3.07
C GLY A 418 15.80 -9.40 3.29
N LEU A 419 16.31 -9.43 4.52
CA LEU A 419 17.59 -10.05 4.86
C LEU A 419 17.57 -11.55 4.60
N ILE A 420 16.52 -12.23 5.05
CA ILE A 420 16.34 -13.67 4.84
C ILE A 420 16.29 -13.99 3.34
N GLN A 421 15.52 -13.25 2.55
CA GLN A 421 15.44 -13.49 1.10
C GLN A 421 16.77 -13.24 0.36
N GLN A 422 17.58 -12.28 0.83
CA GLN A 422 18.92 -12.04 0.30
C GLN A 422 19.88 -13.17 0.65
N LEU A 423 19.86 -13.66 1.89
CA LEU A 423 20.67 -14.79 2.32
C LEU A 423 20.32 -16.06 1.55
N LEU A 424 19.04 -16.31 1.31
CA LEU A 424 18.57 -17.51 0.61
C LEU A 424 18.62 -17.38 -0.93
N GLY A 425 19.01 -16.23 -1.48
CA GLY A 425 19.03 -16.00 -2.93
C GLY A 425 17.66 -16.06 -3.60
N ASN A 426 16.60 -15.76 -2.86
CA ASN A 426 15.21 -15.85 -3.34
C ASN A 426 14.72 -14.59 -4.05
N VAL A 427 15.54 -13.55 -4.24
CA VAL A 427 15.11 -12.29 -4.87
C VAL A 427 15.33 -12.35 -6.38
N GLY A 428 14.33 -11.96 -7.18
CA GLY A 428 14.41 -11.95 -8.64
C GLY A 428 14.08 -13.29 -9.33
N VAL A 429 13.92 -14.37 -8.56
CA VAL A 429 13.55 -15.71 -9.08
C VAL A 429 12.03 -15.90 -9.11
N ALA A 430 11.54 -16.79 -9.98
CA ALA A 430 10.15 -17.22 -10.00
C ALA A 430 9.82 -18.09 -8.79
N GLY A 431 8.67 -17.83 -8.15
CA GLY A 431 8.25 -18.47 -6.91
C GLY A 431 8.95 -17.92 -5.66
N GLY A 432 9.81 -16.92 -5.81
CA GLY A 432 10.56 -16.30 -4.73
C GLY A 432 9.99 -14.94 -4.32
N GLY A 433 10.90 -14.07 -3.87
CA GLY A 433 10.67 -12.66 -3.66
C GLY A 433 9.78 -12.36 -2.45
N ILE A 434 9.29 -11.14 -2.41
CA ILE A 434 8.47 -10.64 -1.31
C ILE A 434 7.13 -10.17 -1.89
N ALA A 435 6.11 -10.97 -1.63
CA ALA A 435 4.72 -10.66 -1.89
C ALA A 435 4.18 -9.73 -0.78
N ALA A 436 4.62 -8.47 -0.80
CA ALA A 436 4.01 -7.40 -0.02
C ALA A 436 2.61 -7.14 -0.60
N LEU A 437 1.57 -7.76 -0.06
CA LEU A 437 0.22 -7.72 -0.61
C LEU A 437 -0.46 -6.40 -0.27
N ARG A 438 -0.70 -5.58 -1.29
CA ARG A 438 -1.23 -4.22 -1.14
C ARG A 438 -2.67 -4.24 -0.62
N GLY A 439 -3.07 -3.26 0.20
CA GLY A 439 -4.44 -3.16 0.71
C GLY A 439 -5.46 -2.85 -0.39
N GLU A 440 -5.81 -1.57 -0.51
CA GLU A 440 -6.80 -0.99 -1.42
C GLU A 440 -6.50 -1.20 -2.92
N PRO A 441 -7.51 -1.09 -3.82
CA PRO A 441 -7.38 -1.64 -5.17
C PRO A 441 -6.34 -0.85 -5.96
N ASN A 442 -6.19 0.45 -5.68
CA ASN A 442 -5.20 1.31 -6.33
C ASN A 442 -4.19 1.93 -5.36
N VAL A 443 -3.96 1.36 -4.16
CA VAL A 443 -2.95 1.93 -3.24
C VAL A 443 -1.56 1.96 -3.86
N GLN A 444 -1.25 1.01 -4.74
CA GLN A 444 -0.02 1.04 -5.52
C GLN A 444 0.03 2.29 -6.39
N GLY A 445 -0.97 2.49 -7.25
CA GLY A 445 -0.99 3.59 -8.22
C GLY A 445 -1.07 4.97 -7.57
N THR A 446 -1.86 5.10 -6.52
CA THR A 446 -1.98 6.35 -5.72
C THR A 446 -0.72 6.66 -4.91
N THR A 447 0.06 5.64 -4.52
CA THR A 447 1.42 5.83 -3.99
C THR A 447 2.39 6.21 -5.11
N ASP A 448 2.30 5.60 -6.29
CA ASP A 448 3.14 5.94 -7.45
C ASP A 448 2.95 7.41 -7.86
N HIS A 449 1.72 7.91 -7.71
CA HIS A 449 1.29 9.28 -8.00
C HIS A 449 1.41 10.20 -6.77
N ALA A 450 2.05 9.70 -5.71
CA ALA A 450 2.43 10.43 -4.52
C ALA A 450 1.28 11.18 -3.84
N LEU A 451 0.11 10.54 -3.62
CA LEU A 451 -0.88 11.05 -2.66
C LEU A 451 -0.38 10.92 -1.20
N LEU A 452 0.85 11.35 -0.96
CA LEU A 452 1.61 11.31 0.28
C LEU A 452 2.45 12.58 0.38
N TYR A 453 2.43 13.25 1.53
CA TYR A 453 3.07 14.57 1.70
C TYR A 453 4.56 14.59 1.35
N GLY A 454 5.27 13.50 1.67
CA GLY A 454 6.72 13.40 1.57
C GLY A 454 7.25 13.16 0.16
N TYR A 455 6.38 12.98 -0.84
CA TYR A 455 6.77 12.63 -2.20
C TYR A 455 6.12 13.49 -3.28
N LEU A 456 6.79 13.57 -4.44
CA LEU A 456 6.23 13.92 -5.74
C LEU A 456 6.09 12.64 -6.59
N PRO A 457 5.25 12.62 -7.64
CA PRO A 457 5.02 11.44 -8.47
C PRO A 457 6.33 10.78 -8.97
N GLY A 458 6.34 9.45 -9.01
CA GLY A 458 7.53 8.69 -9.39
C GLY A 458 8.58 8.59 -8.27
N TYR A 459 8.16 8.69 -7.00
CA TYR A 459 8.98 8.51 -5.80
C TYR A 459 10.12 9.53 -5.65
N HIS A 460 9.90 10.76 -6.12
CA HIS A 460 10.81 11.88 -5.83
C HIS A 460 10.50 12.45 -4.45
N SER A 461 11.50 12.80 -3.65
CA SER A 461 11.27 13.46 -2.36
C SER A 461 10.64 14.84 -2.57
N THR A 462 9.69 15.22 -1.73
CA THR A 462 9.18 16.60 -1.73
C THR A 462 10.31 17.55 -1.33
N PRO A 463 10.48 18.69 -2.02
CA PRO A 463 11.43 19.72 -1.64
C PRO A 463 11.30 20.16 -0.19
N THR A 464 12.44 20.46 0.44
CA THR A 464 12.49 21.12 1.74
C THR A 464 12.99 22.55 1.60
N ALA A 465 12.75 23.38 2.61
CA ALA A 465 13.20 24.77 2.68
C ALA A 465 14.73 24.92 2.56
N LYS A 466 15.49 23.82 2.68
CA LYS A 466 16.94 23.80 2.47
C LYS A 466 17.34 24.02 1.00
N TYR A 467 16.49 23.65 0.05
CA TYR A 467 16.81 23.70 -1.39
C TYR A 467 15.99 24.79 -2.06
N GLN A 468 16.62 25.92 -2.33
CA GLN A 468 15.97 27.12 -2.86
C GLN A 468 15.94 27.14 -4.39
N SER A 469 16.82 26.38 -5.06
CA SER A 469 16.81 26.17 -6.51
C SER A 469 16.61 24.70 -6.92
N LEU A 470 16.20 24.49 -8.17
CA LEU A 470 16.08 23.13 -8.72
C LEU A 470 17.44 22.42 -8.74
N GLY A 471 18.51 23.15 -9.06
CA GLY A 471 19.87 22.62 -9.09
C GLY A 471 20.34 22.09 -7.72
N GLU A 472 20.06 22.81 -6.64
CA GLU A 472 20.36 22.37 -5.28
C GLU A 472 19.61 21.09 -4.91
N TYR A 473 18.30 21.05 -5.22
CA TYR A 473 17.46 19.89 -4.99
C TYR A 473 17.95 18.66 -5.76
N LEU A 474 18.24 18.82 -7.06
CA LEU A 474 18.75 17.73 -7.89
C LEU A 474 20.11 17.25 -7.40
N LYS A 475 21.01 18.15 -7.00
CA LYS A 475 22.31 17.80 -6.43
C LYS A 475 22.18 17.00 -5.13
N ALA A 476 21.28 17.40 -4.24
CA ALA A 476 21.11 16.78 -2.94
C ALA A 476 20.47 15.40 -3.02
N TYR A 477 19.53 15.21 -3.95
CA TYR A 477 18.73 14.01 -4.01
C TYR A 477 19.18 13.01 -5.10
N THR A 478 20.05 13.40 -6.03
CA THR A 478 20.55 12.48 -7.07
C THR A 478 21.80 11.75 -6.57
N PRO A 479 21.72 10.44 -6.25
CA PRO A 479 22.88 9.70 -5.81
C PRO A 479 23.91 9.56 -6.94
N LYS A 480 25.19 9.46 -6.55
CA LYS A 480 26.32 9.24 -7.48
C LYS A 480 27.07 7.98 -7.09
N SER A 481 27.50 7.22 -8.07
CA SER A 481 28.38 6.06 -7.91
C SER A 481 29.71 6.34 -8.61
N ALA A 482 30.81 5.96 -7.96
CA ALA A 482 32.12 5.88 -8.60
C ALA A 482 32.39 4.49 -9.22
N ASP A 483 31.55 3.50 -8.92
CA ASP A 483 31.69 2.12 -9.42
C ASP A 483 31.10 2.01 -10.84
N PRO A 484 31.94 1.74 -11.87
CA PRO A 484 31.49 1.67 -13.27
C PRO A 484 30.56 0.49 -13.56
N MET A 485 30.54 -0.53 -12.70
CA MET A 485 29.59 -1.65 -12.81
C MET A 485 28.22 -1.33 -12.20
N SER A 486 28.09 -0.22 -11.47
CA SER A 486 26.81 0.19 -10.89
C SER A 486 26.01 1.05 -11.87
N VAL A 487 24.82 0.57 -12.23
CA VAL A 487 23.89 1.33 -13.09
C VAL A 487 23.41 2.60 -12.40
N ASN A 488 23.22 2.60 -11.08
CA ASN A 488 22.71 3.72 -10.28
C ASN A 488 21.62 4.54 -11.01
N TRP A 489 20.52 3.88 -11.39
CA TRP A 489 19.53 4.43 -12.32
C TRP A 489 18.93 5.77 -11.88
N TRP A 490 18.89 6.01 -10.57
CA TRP A 490 18.49 7.29 -9.99
C TRP A 490 19.32 8.49 -10.44
N GLN A 491 20.50 8.29 -11.06
CA GLN A 491 21.25 9.35 -11.74
C GLN A 491 20.42 10.09 -12.81
N ASN A 492 19.36 9.47 -13.34
CA ASN A 492 18.45 10.06 -14.31
C ASN A 492 17.37 10.97 -13.70
N ARG A 493 17.37 11.17 -12.38
CA ARG A 493 16.38 12.02 -11.68
C ARG A 493 16.18 13.42 -12.26
N PRO A 494 17.22 14.14 -12.74
CA PRO A 494 17.01 15.43 -13.42
C PRO A 494 15.99 15.35 -14.56
N LYS A 495 16.07 14.32 -15.40
CA LYS A 495 15.14 14.12 -16.52
C LYS A 495 13.71 14.00 -16.01
N TYR A 496 13.50 13.19 -14.98
CA TYR A 496 12.16 12.88 -14.48
C TYR A 496 11.51 14.07 -13.77
N VAL A 497 12.28 14.79 -12.95
CA VAL A 497 11.78 15.97 -12.24
C VAL A 497 11.48 17.10 -13.21
N VAL A 498 12.34 17.36 -14.20
CA VAL A 498 12.08 18.37 -15.23
C VAL A 498 10.86 17.99 -16.07
N SER A 499 10.73 16.73 -16.51
CA SER A 499 9.54 16.27 -17.25
C SER A 499 8.25 16.39 -16.44
N LEU A 500 8.30 16.15 -15.12
CA LEU A 500 7.17 16.35 -14.21
C LEU A 500 6.78 17.82 -14.13
N LEU A 501 7.73 18.71 -13.88
CA LEU A 501 7.49 20.15 -13.80
C LEU A 501 6.98 20.72 -15.13
N LYS A 502 7.55 20.29 -16.26
CA LYS A 502 7.02 20.59 -17.60
C LYS A 502 5.60 20.08 -17.79
N SER A 503 5.26 18.91 -17.26
CA SER A 503 3.88 18.39 -17.31
C SER A 503 2.91 19.18 -16.44
N TRP A 504 3.39 19.82 -15.36
CA TRP A 504 2.54 20.59 -14.46
C TRP A 504 2.30 22.02 -14.91
N TYR A 505 3.23 22.61 -15.65
CA TYR A 505 3.16 24.03 -16.01
C TYR A 505 3.28 24.30 -17.51
N GLY A 506 3.44 23.27 -18.34
CA GLY A 506 3.46 23.37 -19.79
C GLY A 506 4.53 24.35 -20.27
N ASP A 507 4.13 25.28 -21.15
CA ASP A 507 5.02 26.31 -21.71
C ASP A 507 5.47 27.35 -20.66
N ASN A 508 4.82 27.45 -19.50
CA ASN A 508 5.23 28.33 -18.39
C ASN A 508 6.46 27.82 -17.63
N ALA A 509 6.79 26.53 -17.72
CA ALA A 509 8.01 25.97 -17.14
C ALA A 509 9.17 26.10 -18.14
N THR A 510 10.04 27.09 -17.92
CA THR A 510 11.19 27.38 -18.77
C THR A 510 12.49 27.15 -18.00
N LYS A 511 13.63 27.10 -18.71
CA LYS A 511 14.92 26.96 -18.02
C LYS A 511 15.20 28.15 -17.10
N ASP A 512 14.81 29.35 -17.51
CA ASP A 512 15.09 30.61 -16.79
C ASP A 512 14.37 30.71 -15.43
N ASN A 513 13.29 29.95 -15.24
CA ASN A 513 12.55 29.91 -13.98
C ASN A 513 12.65 28.57 -13.25
N ASP A 514 13.71 27.80 -13.50
CA ASP A 514 13.91 26.46 -12.93
C ASP A 514 12.71 25.53 -13.18
N PHE A 515 12.10 25.66 -14.36
CA PHE A 515 10.89 24.94 -14.76
C PHE A 515 9.70 25.11 -13.80
N GLY A 516 9.63 26.22 -13.06
CA GLY A 516 8.58 26.47 -12.07
C GLY A 516 8.83 25.80 -10.71
N TYR A 517 10.06 25.39 -10.40
CA TYR A 517 10.41 24.78 -9.11
C TYR A 517 10.03 25.64 -7.88
N SER A 518 10.07 26.97 -8.01
CA SER A 518 9.65 27.90 -6.95
C SER A 518 8.14 27.85 -6.66
N TRP A 519 7.32 27.33 -7.59
CA TRP A 519 5.88 27.14 -7.43
C TRP A 519 5.52 25.88 -6.65
N VAL A 520 6.46 24.94 -6.47
CA VAL A 520 6.25 23.73 -5.69
C VAL A 520 6.44 24.05 -4.19
N PRO A 521 5.46 23.72 -3.31
CA PRO A 521 5.57 23.98 -1.89
C PRO A 521 6.72 23.20 -1.26
N LYS A 522 7.43 23.82 -0.32
CA LYS A 522 8.59 23.22 0.36
C LYS A 522 8.31 22.97 1.84
N MET A 523 8.64 21.79 2.32
CA MET A 523 8.47 21.42 3.74
C MET A 523 9.62 21.98 4.59
N ASP A 524 9.43 22.12 5.90
CA ASP A 524 10.56 22.35 6.78
C ASP A 524 11.34 21.04 7.01
N PRO A 525 12.70 21.09 7.06
CA PRO A 525 13.50 19.90 7.36
C PRO A 525 13.11 19.29 8.71
N GLY A 526 12.81 17.98 8.73
CA GLY A 526 12.48 17.24 9.95
C GLY A 526 11.01 17.33 10.38
N GLU A 527 10.20 18.19 9.76
CA GLU A 527 8.77 18.29 10.06
C GLU A 527 7.96 17.17 9.39
N ASP A 528 6.97 16.65 10.12
CA ASP A 528 6.08 15.58 9.66
C ASP A 528 4.67 16.13 9.39
N TYR A 529 4.20 15.98 8.16
CA TYR A 529 2.89 16.45 7.70
C TYR A 529 1.90 15.29 7.50
N SER A 530 2.21 14.10 8.01
CA SER A 530 1.43 12.88 7.84
C SER A 530 0.14 12.82 8.64
N HIS A 531 -0.67 11.81 8.32
CA HIS A 531 -1.98 11.52 8.90
C HIS A 531 -2.07 11.70 10.43
N LEU A 532 -1.17 11.14 11.25
CA LEU A 532 -1.20 11.31 12.71
C LEU A 532 -1.07 12.79 13.13
N TYR A 533 -0.16 13.51 12.49
CA TYR A 533 0.09 14.92 12.78
C TYR A 533 -0.96 15.84 12.17
N ILE A 534 -1.66 15.45 11.10
CA ILE A 534 -2.83 16.18 10.59
C ILE A 534 -3.89 16.25 11.69
N PHE A 535 -4.25 15.13 12.32
CA PHE A 535 -5.24 15.13 13.40
C PHE A 535 -4.75 15.81 14.67
N ASP A 536 -3.46 15.71 14.99
CA ASP A 536 -2.90 16.41 16.13
C ASP A 536 -2.96 17.94 15.95
N ARG A 537 -2.55 18.45 14.79
CA ARG A 537 -2.62 19.87 14.45
C ARG A 537 -4.07 20.37 14.34
N MET A 538 -4.97 19.55 13.78
CA MET A 538 -6.41 19.83 13.76
C MET A 538 -7.00 19.89 15.18
N TYR A 539 -6.63 18.95 16.06
CA TYR A 539 -7.03 18.98 17.46
C TYR A 539 -6.46 20.21 18.20
N LYS A 540 -5.30 20.72 17.79
CA LYS A 540 -4.68 21.95 18.29
C LYS A 540 -5.17 23.22 17.58
N ASP A 541 -6.23 23.13 16.78
CA ASP A 541 -6.87 24.25 16.09
C ASP A 541 -5.98 24.95 15.04
N GLN A 542 -4.98 24.25 14.51
CA GLN A 542 -4.03 24.76 13.51
C GLN A 542 -4.45 24.46 12.07
N ILE A 543 -5.35 23.49 11.87
CA ILE A 543 -5.94 23.14 10.58
C ILE A 543 -7.43 23.49 10.65
N LYS A 544 -7.90 24.26 9.67
CA LYS A 544 -9.23 24.90 9.67
C LYS A 544 -10.17 24.37 8.61
N GLY A 545 -9.65 23.81 7.51
CA GLY A 545 -10.51 23.19 6.52
C GLY A 545 -9.80 22.15 5.69
N GLY A 546 -10.53 21.46 4.83
CA GLY A 546 -9.90 20.46 3.99
C GLY A 546 -10.84 19.65 3.12
N LEU A 547 -10.22 18.69 2.45
CA LEU A 547 -10.84 17.80 1.48
C LEU A 547 -10.63 16.35 1.93
N CYS A 548 -11.68 15.53 1.94
CA CYS A 548 -11.63 14.12 2.32
C CYS A 548 -12.38 13.29 1.28
N PHE A 549 -11.67 12.61 0.38
CA PHE A 549 -12.28 11.85 -0.70
C PHE A 549 -12.05 10.36 -0.49
N GLY A 550 -13.12 9.56 -0.53
CA GLY A 550 -13.06 8.10 -0.42
C GLY A 550 -12.23 7.60 0.76
N HIS A 551 -12.41 8.21 1.93
CA HIS A 551 -11.68 7.87 3.15
C HIS A 551 -12.57 8.14 4.38
N ASN A 552 -12.39 7.35 5.44
CA ASN A 552 -13.22 7.41 6.65
C ASN A 552 -12.34 7.48 7.92
N PRO A 553 -11.64 8.61 8.17
CA PRO A 553 -10.74 8.75 9.31
C PRO A 553 -11.43 8.72 10.68
N CYS A 554 -12.69 9.17 10.80
CA CYS A 554 -13.44 9.11 12.08
C CYS A 554 -13.75 7.67 12.54
N GLN A 555 -13.41 6.68 11.72
CA GLN A 555 -13.47 5.25 11.99
C GLN A 555 -12.07 4.61 11.97
N SER A 556 -11.25 4.90 10.94
CA SER A 556 -10.05 4.10 10.60
C SER A 556 -8.73 4.55 11.24
N VAL A 557 -8.68 5.76 11.81
CA VAL A 557 -7.47 6.34 12.43
C VAL A 557 -7.45 5.99 13.92
N PRO A 558 -6.28 5.70 14.52
CA PRO A 558 -6.20 5.34 15.93
C PRO A 558 -6.67 6.48 16.83
N ASN A 559 -7.01 6.14 18.07
CA ASN A 559 -7.59 7.08 19.02
C ASN A 559 -8.73 7.89 18.38
N SER A 560 -9.68 7.18 17.78
CA SER A 560 -10.77 7.80 17.03
C SER A 560 -11.61 8.78 17.87
N ASN A 561 -11.59 8.66 19.20
CA ASN A 561 -12.17 9.66 20.11
C ASN A 561 -11.52 11.05 19.93
N LYS A 562 -10.18 11.12 19.83
CA LYS A 562 -9.45 12.36 19.53
C LYS A 562 -9.75 12.82 18.10
N VAL A 563 -9.72 11.91 17.14
CA VAL A 563 -9.96 12.22 15.72
C VAL A 563 -11.34 12.86 15.51
N ARG A 564 -12.39 12.27 16.09
CA ARG A 564 -13.77 12.79 16.02
C ARG A 564 -13.89 14.19 16.62
N LYS A 565 -13.18 14.48 17.71
CA LYS A 565 -13.13 15.83 18.30
C LYS A 565 -12.30 16.81 17.48
N ALA A 566 -11.20 16.36 16.87
CA ALA A 566 -10.40 17.18 15.96
C ALA A 566 -11.27 17.63 14.78
N TRP A 567 -12.04 16.70 14.22
CA TRP A 567 -12.94 16.96 13.09
C TRP A 567 -13.99 18.05 13.40
N ASP A 568 -14.46 18.15 14.65
CA ASP A 568 -15.41 19.17 15.09
C ASP A 568 -14.83 20.59 15.11
N LYS A 569 -13.50 20.74 15.07
CA LYS A 569 -12.79 22.03 15.10
C LYS A 569 -12.59 22.66 13.73
N LEU A 570 -12.94 21.95 12.65
CA LEU A 570 -12.87 22.49 11.31
C LEU A 570 -13.94 23.57 11.09
N ASP A 571 -13.57 24.62 10.37
CA ASP A 571 -14.48 25.65 9.87
C ASP A 571 -15.30 25.11 8.69
N TRP A 572 -14.65 24.43 7.76
CA TRP A 572 -15.28 23.86 6.56
C TRP A 572 -14.66 22.54 6.13
N LEU A 573 -15.44 21.67 5.49
CA LEU A 573 -15.00 20.37 5.03
C LEU A 573 -15.70 19.97 3.73
N VAL A 574 -14.93 19.49 2.75
CA VAL A 574 -15.44 18.90 1.51
C VAL A 574 -15.20 17.40 1.54
N ILE A 575 -16.25 16.61 1.32
CA ILE A 575 -16.19 15.15 1.34
C ILE A 575 -16.71 14.60 0.01
N GLY A 576 -15.97 13.70 -0.63
CA GLY A 576 -16.46 12.93 -1.76
C GLY A 576 -16.60 11.45 -1.39
N GLU A 577 -17.81 10.90 -1.48
CA GLU A 577 -18.10 9.54 -1.02
C GLU A 577 -19.21 8.85 -1.84
N VAL A 578 -19.27 7.53 -1.75
CA VAL A 578 -20.33 6.68 -2.33
C VAL A 578 -21.47 6.41 -1.34
N PHE A 579 -21.19 6.39 -0.04
CA PHE A 579 -22.15 6.14 1.05
C PHE A 579 -21.93 7.13 2.21
N HIS A 580 -22.97 7.34 3.02
CA HIS A 580 -22.79 7.97 4.33
C HIS A 580 -21.88 7.09 5.21
N ASN A 581 -21.01 7.73 5.99
CA ASN A 581 -20.08 7.06 6.89
C ASN A 581 -19.79 7.90 8.14
N GLU A 582 -18.98 7.37 9.07
CA GLU A 582 -18.71 8.02 10.36
C GLU A 582 -18.01 9.38 10.21
N THR A 583 -17.32 9.62 9.09
CA THR A 583 -16.68 10.89 8.76
C THR A 583 -17.67 11.89 8.15
N THR A 584 -18.57 11.46 7.26
CA THR A 584 -19.63 12.34 6.74
C THR A 584 -20.53 12.82 7.87
N ASP A 585 -20.83 11.93 8.81
CA ASP A 585 -21.87 12.14 9.80
C ASP A 585 -21.33 12.39 11.22
N ASN A 586 -20.02 12.63 11.38
CA ASN A 586 -19.37 12.84 12.68
C ASN A 586 -20.08 13.90 13.56
N TRP A 587 -20.69 14.90 12.93
CA TRP A 587 -21.44 15.99 13.57
C TRP A 587 -22.70 15.52 14.32
N ARG A 588 -23.20 14.31 14.02
CA ARG A 588 -24.34 13.66 14.71
C ARG A 588 -23.98 12.32 15.32
N ARG A 589 -22.69 12.08 15.59
CA ARG A 589 -22.25 10.86 16.25
C ARG A 589 -22.95 10.67 17.61
N PRO A 590 -23.09 9.42 18.10
CA PRO A 590 -23.69 9.15 19.41
C PRO A 590 -23.06 9.99 20.53
N GLY A 591 -23.91 10.57 21.38
CA GLY A 591 -23.50 11.38 22.53
C GLY A 591 -23.13 12.84 22.24
N VAL A 592 -23.35 13.33 21.01
CA VAL A 592 -23.05 14.71 20.61
C VAL A 592 -24.31 15.45 20.18
N ASP A 593 -24.41 16.73 20.56
CA ASP A 593 -25.43 17.65 20.08
C ASP A 593 -24.97 18.34 18.78
N PRO A 594 -25.61 18.05 17.62
CA PRO A 594 -25.27 18.68 16.34
C PRO A 594 -25.26 20.20 16.36
N LYS A 595 -26.07 20.85 17.21
CA LYS A 595 -26.17 22.32 17.27
C LYS A 595 -24.85 22.97 17.73
N LYS A 596 -24.03 22.22 18.47
CA LYS A 596 -22.72 22.67 18.98
C LYS A 596 -21.61 22.51 17.95
N ILE A 597 -21.77 21.65 16.95
CA ILE A 597 -20.75 21.42 15.92
C ILE A 597 -20.86 22.51 14.85
N LYS A 598 -19.80 23.31 14.66
CA LYS A 598 -19.83 24.49 13.77
C LYS A 598 -19.22 24.28 12.39
N THR A 599 -18.66 23.10 12.12
CA THR A 599 -18.11 22.77 10.80
C THR A 599 -19.15 22.83 9.69
N GLU A 600 -18.91 23.66 8.68
CA GLU A 600 -19.66 23.66 7.44
C GLU A 600 -19.24 22.44 6.58
N VAL A 601 -20.19 21.65 6.07
CA VAL A 601 -19.85 20.43 5.32
C VAL A 601 -20.51 20.39 3.95
N PHE A 602 -19.69 20.09 2.94
CA PHE A 602 -20.08 19.83 1.56
C PHE A 602 -19.86 18.35 1.25
N LEU A 603 -20.94 17.59 1.02
CA LEU A 603 -20.88 16.17 0.70
C LEU A 603 -21.24 15.96 -0.78
N LEU A 604 -20.29 15.42 -1.53
CA LEU A 604 -20.33 15.25 -2.97
C LEU A 604 -20.52 13.76 -3.33
N PRO A 605 -21.61 13.38 -4.00
CA PRO A 605 -21.88 11.99 -4.38
C PRO A 605 -20.94 11.54 -5.50
N SER A 606 -20.22 10.45 -5.28
CA SER A 606 -19.22 9.93 -6.23
C SER A 606 -19.72 8.74 -7.05
N ALA A 607 -19.27 8.67 -8.30
CA ALA A 607 -19.48 7.54 -9.19
C ALA A 607 -18.75 6.31 -8.65
N TYR A 608 -19.43 5.17 -8.66
CA TYR A 608 -18.82 3.90 -8.24
C TYR A 608 -18.07 3.24 -9.41
N ARG A 609 -17.35 2.14 -9.17
CA ARG A 609 -16.31 1.66 -10.09
C ARG A 609 -16.78 1.34 -11.52
N ALA A 610 -17.93 0.68 -11.69
CA ALA A 610 -18.51 0.40 -13.02
C ALA A 610 -19.16 1.62 -13.70
N GLU A 611 -19.17 2.78 -13.06
CA GLU A 611 -19.79 4.03 -13.57
C GLU A 611 -18.74 4.99 -14.16
N LYS A 612 -17.47 4.58 -14.17
CA LYS A 612 -16.34 5.38 -14.67
C LYS A 612 -15.29 4.49 -15.35
N ALA A 613 -14.41 5.14 -16.11
CA ALA A 613 -13.28 4.50 -16.76
C ALA A 613 -11.96 5.07 -16.22
N GLY A 614 -10.88 4.32 -16.40
CA GLY A 614 -9.52 4.71 -16.01
C GLY A 614 -8.64 3.50 -15.74
N THR A 615 -7.50 3.71 -15.09
CA THR A 615 -6.58 2.62 -14.71
C THR A 615 -6.47 2.41 -13.21
N ILE A 616 -6.22 1.15 -12.84
CA ILE A 616 -5.91 0.72 -11.47
C ILE A 616 -4.66 -0.14 -11.49
N SER A 617 -3.72 0.14 -10.60
CA SER A 617 -2.48 -0.62 -10.42
C SER A 617 -2.63 -1.62 -9.26
N ASN A 618 -2.60 -2.91 -9.59
CA ASN A 618 -2.70 -3.97 -8.59
C ASN A 618 -1.37 -4.15 -7.82
N SER A 619 -1.33 -5.11 -6.87
CA SER A 619 -0.09 -5.38 -6.09
C SER A 619 1.09 -5.80 -6.98
N GLY A 620 0.85 -6.51 -8.08
CA GLY A 620 1.90 -6.90 -9.03
C GLY A 620 2.41 -5.75 -9.93
N ARG A 621 2.00 -4.49 -9.66
CA ARG A 621 2.28 -3.29 -10.48
C ARG A 621 1.56 -3.28 -11.84
N TRP A 622 0.64 -4.20 -12.09
CA TRP A 622 -0.11 -4.25 -13.35
C TRP A 622 -1.14 -3.13 -13.32
N HIS A 623 -0.95 -2.13 -14.16
CA HIS A 623 -1.93 -1.07 -14.36
C HIS A 623 -2.89 -1.48 -15.47
N MET A 624 -4.17 -1.60 -15.11
CA MET A 624 -5.20 -2.25 -15.91
C MET A 624 -6.31 -1.26 -16.21
N TRP A 625 -6.73 -1.18 -17.46
CA TRP A 625 -7.84 -0.33 -17.87
C TRP A 625 -9.19 -0.97 -17.50
N HIS A 626 -10.10 -0.16 -16.96
CA HIS A 626 -11.52 -0.51 -16.77
C HIS A 626 -12.41 0.48 -17.51
N TYR A 627 -13.60 0.01 -17.87
CA TYR A 627 -14.55 0.74 -18.70
C TYR A 627 -15.82 1.09 -17.92
N LYS A 628 -16.45 2.19 -18.34
CA LYS A 628 -17.76 2.61 -17.86
C LYS A 628 -18.85 1.72 -18.46
N CYS A 629 -19.56 0.99 -17.61
CA CYS A 629 -20.68 0.15 -18.01
C CYS A 629 -22.01 0.93 -17.95
N ALA A 630 -22.28 1.60 -16.84
CA ALA A 630 -23.52 2.38 -16.59
C ALA A 630 -23.21 3.86 -16.32
N GLU A 631 -24.22 4.72 -16.43
CA GLU A 631 -24.12 6.10 -15.97
C GLU A 631 -24.03 6.16 -14.43
N PRO A 632 -23.34 7.15 -13.85
CA PRO A 632 -23.34 7.37 -12.40
C PRO A 632 -24.77 7.49 -11.83
N LEU A 633 -24.99 6.87 -10.68
CA LEU A 633 -26.33 6.85 -10.07
C LEU A 633 -26.78 8.24 -9.61
N GLY A 634 -27.96 8.67 -10.04
CA GLY A 634 -28.53 9.97 -9.68
C GLY A 634 -27.74 11.14 -10.27
N LYS A 635 -27.32 12.08 -9.42
CA LYS A 635 -26.46 13.22 -9.75
C LYS A 635 -24.99 12.97 -9.36
N SER A 636 -24.59 11.72 -9.15
CA SER A 636 -23.19 11.38 -8.82
C SER A 636 -22.25 11.77 -9.96
N ARG A 637 -21.00 12.11 -9.63
CA ARG A 637 -19.96 12.45 -10.62
C ARG A 637 -18.70 11.64 -10.38
N ASN A 638 -17.87 11.49 -11.40
CA ASN A 638 -16.53 10.98 -11.18
C ASN A 638 -15.75 12.01 -10.32
N MET A 639 -15.00 11.54 -9.31
CA MET A 639 -14.07 12.38 -8.53
C MET A 639 -13.08 13.16 -9.41
N GLY A 640 -12.63 12.61 -10.54
CA GLY A 640 -11.78 13.34 -11.50
C GLY A 640 -12.44 14.61 -12.03
N GLU A 641 -13.74 14.56 -12.33
CA GLU A 641 -14.53 15.73 -12.75
C GLU A 641 -14.61 16.75 -11.60
N MET A 642 -14.82 16.27 -10.36
CA MET A 642 -14.86 17.14 -9.18
C MET A 642 -13.53 17.87 -8.97
N PHE A 643 -12.40 17.16 -9.04
CA PHE A 643 -11.07 17.78 -8.88
C PHE A 643 -10.78 18.77 -10.00
N VAL A 644 -11.16 18.42 -11.23
CA VAL A 644 -10.95 19.29 -12.37
C VAL A 644 -11.76 20.58 -12.26
N GLU A 645 -13.01 20.48 -11.84
CA GLU A 645 -13.89 21.62 -11.66
C GLU A 645 -13.46 22.51 -10.47
N ILE A 646 -13.08 21.91 -9.33
CA ILE A 646 -12.58 22.65 -8.15
C ILE A 646 -11.36 23.50 -8.53
N MET A 647 -10.35 22.90 -9.18
CA MET A 647 -9.15 23.62 -9.59
C MET A 647 -9.46 24.76 -10.56
N ASN A 648 -10.29 24.52 -11.58
CA ASN A 648 -10.61 25.55 -12.57
C ASN A 648 -11.42 26.69 -11.97
N ARG A 649 -12.40 26.43 -11.09
CA ARG A 649 -13.14 27.52 -10.42
C ARG A 649 -12.26 28.33 -9.48
N VAL A 650 -11.35 27.69 -8.73
CA VAL A 650 -10.36 28.41 -7.91
C VAL A 650 -9.45 29.25 -8.81
N ARG A 651 -8.98 28.70 -9.94
CA ARG A 651 -8.20 29.44 -10.93
C ARG A 651 -8.95 30.65 -11.48
N ASP A 652 -10.22 30.51 -11.83
CA ASP A 652 -11.03 31.63 -12.35
C ASP A 652 -11.14 32.77 -11.33
N LEU A 653 -11.32 32.44 -10.04
CA LEU A 653 -11.29 33.44 -8.97
C LEU A 653 -9.92 34.12 -8.84
N TYR A 654 -8.81 33.40 -8.99
CA TYR A 654 -7.47 34.02 -8.96
C TYR A 654 -7.15 34.84 -10.21
N LEU A 655 -7.63 34.43 -11.39
CA LEU A 655 -7.49 35.20 -12.64
C LEU A 655 -8.29 36.50 -12.58
N LYS A 656 -9.48 36.46 -11.96
CA LYS A 656 -10.37 37.61 -11.83
C LYS A 656 -9.96 38.57 -10.70
N ASP A 657 -9.74 38.02 -9.50
CA ASP A 657 -9.66 38.80 -8.26
C ASP A 657 -8.22 38.91 -7.72
N GLY A 658 -7.25 38.22 -8.33
CA GLY A 658 -5.89 38.07 -7.78
C GLY A 658 -5.89 37.31 -6.44
N GLY A 659 -4.81 37.46 -5.67
CA GLY A 659 -4.67 36.88 -4.33
C GLY A 659 -3.23 36.52 -3.99
N ALA A 660 -3.01 35.75 -2.92
CA ALA A 660 -1.67 35.39 -2.49
C ALA A 660 -1.02 34.42 -3.49
N PHE A 661 0.14 34.78 -4.06
CA PHE A 661 0.95 33.90 -4.93
C PHE A 661 0.12 33.07 -5.94
N PRO A 662 -0.55 33.73 -6.90
CA PRO A 662 -1.51 33.09 -7.81
C PRO A 662 -0.86 32.19 -8.87
N GLU A 663 0.42 32.39 -9.18
CA GLU A 663 1.15 31.74 -10.28
C GLU A 663 1.05 30.21 -10.33
N PRO A 664 1.27 29.45 -9.23
CA PRO A 664 1.10 27.99 -9.25
C PRO A 664 -0.29 27.53 -9.72
N ILE A 665 -1.32 28.37 -9.57
CA ILE A 665 -2.70 28.04 -9.92
C ILE A 665 -3.01 28.50 -11.36
N THR A 666 -2.65 29.74 -11.69
CA THR A 666 -2.96 30.36 -12.98
C THR A 666 -2.05 29.88 -14.11
N LYS A 667 -0.81 29.46 -13.80
CA LYS A 667 0.16 28.94 -14.78
C LYS A 667 0.19 27.42 -14.90
N ALA A 668 -0.58 26.69 -14.09
CA ALA A 668 -0.64 25.24 -14.18
C ALA A 668 -1.23 24.79 -15.53
N ASP A 669 -0.53 23.91 -16.24
CA ASP A 669 -1.07 23.15 -17.36
C ASP A 669 -2.01 22.08 -16.78
N TYR A 670 -3.29 22.40 -16.71
CA TYR A 670 -4.30 21.61 -16.03
C TYR A 670 -5.54 21.52 -16.90
N PRO A 671 -6.17 20.34 -17.03
CA PRO A 671 -7.22 20.12 -18.01
C PRO A 671 -8.47 20.95 -17.67
N LYS A 672 -9.22 21.37 -18.70
CA LYS A 672 -10.52 22.06 -18.52
C LYS A 672 -11.65 21.09 -18.16
N THR A 673 -11.58 19.87 -18.70
CA THR A 673 -12.52 18.78 -18.44
C THR A 673 -11.73 17.50 -18.14
N PHE A 674 -12.31 16.60 -17.35
CA PHE A 674 -11.66 15.34 -17.02
C PHE A 674 -11.92 14.30 -18.12
N ASP A 675 -10.84 13.79 -18.73
CA ASP A 675 -10.87 12.62 -19.60
C ASP A 675 -9.75 11.66 -19.20
N ALA A 676 -10.12 10.43 -18.83
CA ALA A 676 -9.16 9.47 -18.29
C ALA A 676 -8.11 9.08 -19.35
N GLU A 677 -8.47 8.96 -20.63
CA GLU A 677 -7.52 8.49 -21.64
C GLU A 677 -6.49 9.57 -21.99
N ALA A 678 -6.93 10.82 -22.09
CA ALA A 678 -6.06 11.99 -22.26
C ALA A 678 -5.12 12.15 -21.05
N VAL A 679 -5.62 12.00 -19.83
CA VAL A 679 -4.77 12.06 -18.62
C VAL A 679 -3.79 10.88 -18.59
N ALA A 680 -4.18 9.68 -18.98
CA ALA A 680 -3.27 8.53 -19.08
C ALA A 680 -2.13 8.80 -20.09
N LYS A 681 -2.42 9.46 -21.23
CA LYS A 681 -1.40 9.92 -22.19
C LYS A 681 -0.44 10.95 -21.54
N ARG A 682 -0.95 11.88 -20.73
CA ARG A 682 -0.13 12.87 -19.98
C ARG A 682 0.71 12.22 -18.88
N ILE A 683 0.19 11.19 -18.21
CA ILE A 683 0.92 10.38 -17.24
C ILE A 683 2.14 9.72 -17.91
N ASN A 684 1.93 9.07 -19.06
CA ASN A 684 3.02 8.52 -19.85
C ASN A 684 4.04 9.59 -20.23
N GLY A 685 3.56 10.69 -20.82
CA GLY A 685 4.38 11.80 -21.28
C GLY A 685 4.46 11.94 -22.79
N VAL A 686 4.68 13.18 -23.24
CA VAL A 686 4.80 13.56 -24.65
C VAL A 686 6.00 14.48 -24.88
N PHE A 687 6.46 14.57 -26.13
CA PHE A 687 7.44 15.57 -26.56
C PHE A 687 6.81 16.96 -26.65
N THR A 688 7.53 17.98 -26.19
CA THR A 688 7.09 19.40 -26.22
C THR A 688 7.51 20.14 -27.48
N ARG A 689 8.48 19.58 -28.22
CA ARG A 689 9.05 20.07 -29.48
C ARG A 689 9.60 18.90 -30.28
N GLU A 690 9.98 19.16 -31.53
CA GLU A 690 10.72 18.18 -32.33
C GLU A 690 11.96 17.70 -31.57
N THR A 691 12.10 16.39 -31.38
CA THR A 691 13.19 15.79 -30.59
C THR A 691 13.58 14.44 -31.18
N THR A 692 14.88 14.24 -31.40
CA THR A 692 15.42 12.95 -31.83
C THR A 692 15.90 12.14 -30.62
N VAL A 693 15.35 10.94 -30.45
CA VAL A 693 15.80 9.96 -29.44
C VAL A 693 15.92 8.58 -30.07
N GLY A 694 16.99 7.85 -29.78
CA GLY A 694 17.21 6.50 -30.31
C GLY A 694 17.19 6.43 -31.85
N GLY A 695 17.63 7.48 -32.55
CA GLY A 695 17.65 7.54 -34.02
C GLY A 695 16.30 7.84 -34.68
N LYS A 696 15.21 8.03 -33.91
CA LYS A 696 13.89 8.41 -34.42
C LYS A 696 13.55 9.83 -33.98
N THR A 697 13.03 10.63 -34.92
CA THR A 697 12.54 11.99 -34.65
C THR A 697 11.06 11.94 -34.31
N TYR A 698 10.71 12.57 -33.19
CA TYR A 698 9.35 12.70 -32.70
C TYR A 698 8.92 14.16 -32.73
N GLN A 699 7.66 14.40 -33.10
CA GLN A 699 7.04 15.72 -33.18
C GLN A 699 6.37 16.11 -31.86
N ARG A 700 6.08 17.40 -31.69
CA ARG A 700 5.33 17.91 -30.52
C ARG A 700 4.01 17.14 -30.35
N GLY A 701 3.72 16.71 -29.13
CA GLY A 701 2.49 15.99 -28.77
C GLY A 701 2.54 14.47 -28.97
N GLN A 702 3.58 13.94 -29.61
CA GLN A 702 3.79 12.48 -29.71
C GLN A 702 4.29 11.91 -28.37
N CYS A 703 3.85 10.71 -28.03
CA CYS A 703 4.22 10.00 -26.80
C CYS A 703 5.73 9.76 -26.73
N VAL A 704 6.29 9.95 -25.53
CA VAL A 704 7.61 9.44 -25.21
C VAL A 704 7.50 7.91 -25.10
N PRO A 705 8.29 7.12 -25.85
CA PRO A 705 8.12 5.67 -25.94
C PRO A 705 8.57 4.90 -24.68
N GLY A 706 9.25 5.57 -23.75
CA GLY A 706 9.71 4.97 -22.48
C GLY A 706 10.59 5.92 -21.69
N PHE A 707 10.64 5.75 -20.37
CA PHE A 707 11.40 6.65 -19.49
C PHE A 707 12.90 6.81 -19.78
N PRO A 708 13.64 5.87 -20.43
CA PRO A 708 15.03 6.14 -20.81
C PRO A 708 15.17 7.33 -21.77
N ASN A 709 14.09 7.71 -22.46
CA ASN A 709 14.05 8.76 -23.46
C ASN A 709 13.58 10.12 -22.93
N LEU A 710 13.21 10.22 -21.64
CA LEU A 710 12.92 11.50 -20.99
C LEU A 710 14.19 12.37 -20.93
N LYS A 711 14.00 13.69 -20.88
CA LYS A 711 15.06 14.72 -21.00
C LYS A 711 14.90 15.79 -19.93
N ASP A 712 16.02 16.39 -19.54
CA ASP A 712 16.13 17.46 -18.53
C ASP A 712 16.22 18.87 -19.13
N ASP A 713 16.06 19.01 -20.45
CA ASP A 713 16.09 20.26 -21.21
C ASP A 713 14.68 20.82 -21.51
N GLY A 714 13.65 20.21 -20.93
CA GLY A 714 12.24 20.54 -21.12
C GLY A 714 11.62 20.09 -22.45
N SER A 715 12.32 19.27 -23.27
CA SER A 715 11.78 18.68 -24.52
C SER A 715 10.73 17.59 -24.28
N THR A 716 10.56 17.14 -23.04
CA THR A 716 9.65 16.06 -22.67
C THR A 716 8.81 16.43 -21.45
N THR A 717 7.61 15.87 -21.38
CA THR A 717 6.70 15.92 -20.23
C THR A 717 6.44 14.51 -19.75
N SER A 718 6.09 14.32 -18.47
CA SER A 718 5.50 13.08 -17.93
C SER A 718 4.97 13.36 -16.52
N MET A 719 3.68 13.12 -16.24
CA MET A 719 3.20 13.27 -14.86
C MET A 719 3.72 12.16 -13.93
N ASN A 720 4.20 11.04 -14.48
CA ASN A 720 4.85 9.99 -13.70
C ASN A 720 5.79 9.15 -14.57
N TRP A 721 7.11 9.31 -14.39
CA TRP A 721 8.11 8.64 -15.21
C TRP A 721 8.01 7.10 -15.17
N LEU A 722 7.50 6.52 -14.07
CA LEU A 722 7.34 5.07 -13.96
C LEU A 722 6.38 4.48 -15.00
N TYR A 723 5.41 5.28 -15.44
CA TYR A 723 4.37 4.90 -16.39
C TYR A 723 4.74 5.27 -17.83
N CYS A 724 5.87 5.97 -18.04
CA CYS A 724 6.38 6.30 -19.36
C CYS A 724 6.85 5.02 -20.08
N GLY A 725 6.18 4.69 -21.17
CA GLY A 725 6.25 3.42 -21.89
C GLY A 725 4.95 2.60 -21.83
N GLY A 726 3.99 2.98 -20.97
CA GLY A 726 2.66 2.35 -20.87
C GLY A 726 1.65 2.88 -21.89
N PHE A 727 1.93 4.03 -22.51
CA PHE A 727 1.14 4.61 -23.61
C PHE A 727 2.10 5.06 -24.72
N THR A 728 2.03 4.46 -25.91
CA THR A 728 2.93 4.80 -27.01
C THR A 728 2.18 5.17 -28.28
N GLU A 729 2.83 5.85 -29.22
CA GLU A 729 2.22 6.16 -30.52
C GLU A 729 1.90 4.90 -31.33
N GLU A 730 2.76 3.88 -31.24
CA GLU A 730 2.64 2.65 -32.05
C GLU A 730 1.60 1.68 -31.49
N ALA A 731 1.57 1.50 -30.16
CA ALA A 731 0.72 0.50 -29.52
C ALA A 731 -0.49 1.11 -28.77
N GLY A 732 -0.60 2.43 -28.74
CA GLY A 732 -1.61 3.14 -27.95
C GLY A 732 -1.46 2.84 -26.45
N ASN A 733 -2.60 2.74 -25.76
CA ASN A 733 -2.67 2.48 -24.33
C ASN A 733 -2.49 0.99 -24.00
N LEU A 734 -1.31 0.60 -23.52
CA LEU A 734 -0.97 -0.79 -23.23
C LEU A 734 -1.70 -1.35 -21.99
N ALA A 735 -2.27 -0.49 -21.13
CA ALA A 735 -3.11 -0.92 -20.01
C ALA A 735 -4.39 -1.64 -20.47
N LYS A 736 -4.80 -1.46 -21.74
CA LYS A 736 -5.96 -2.10 -22.36
C LYS A 736 -5.67 -3.50 -22.89
N ARG A 737 -4.41 -3.96 -22.92
CA ARG A 737 -4.07 -5.29 -23.46
C ARG A 737 -4.73 -6.41 -22.65
N ARG A 738 -5.22 -7.43 -23.36
CA ARG A 738 -5.86 -8.64 -22.78
C ARG A 738 -5.36 -9.94 -23.40
N ASP A 739 -4.23 -9.90 -24.11
CA ASP A 739 -3.67 -11.08 -24.77
C ASP A 739 -2.98 -12.00 -23.75
N LEU A 740 -3.39 -13.26 -23.73
CA LEU A 740 -2.89 -14.29 -22.82
C LEU A 740 -1.70 -15.08 -23.40
N ALA A 741 -1.28 -14.79 -24.64
CA ALA A 741 -0.19 -15.48 -25.31
C ALA A 741 1.14 -15.32 -24.55
N GLN A 742 1.87 -16.43 -24.46
CA GLN A 742 3.14 -16.56 -23.75
C GLN A 742 4.07 -17.48 -24.54
N THR A 743 5.38 -17.24 -24.45
CA THR A 743 6.36 -18.25 -24.86
C THR A 743 6.35 -19.43 -23.89
N PRO A 744 6.91 -20.60 -24.25
CA PRO A 744 7.02 -21.73 -23.31
C PRO A 744 7.71 -21.38 -22.00
N MET A 745 8.80 -20.60 -22.05
CA MET A 745 9.52 -20.11 -20.88
C MET A 745 8.63 -19.25 -19.96
N GLN A 746 7.88 -18.31 -20.55
CA GLN A 746 6.97 -17.42 -19.81
C GLN A 746 5.78 -18.18 -19.21
N ALA A 747 5.21 -19.12 -19.97
CA ALA A 747 4.06 -19.92 -19.54
C ALA A 747 4.40 -20.85 -18.36
N LYS A 748 5.65 -21.37 -18.31
CA LYS A 748 6.14 -22.24 -17.22
C LYS A 748 6.12 -21.55 -15.86
N ILE A 749 6.21 -20.22 -15.83
CA ILE A 749 6.18 -19.40 -14.61
C ILE A 749 4.97 -18.45 -14.51
N HIS A 750 3.98 -18.57 -15.40
CA HIS A 750 2.73 -17.80 -15.35
C HIS A 750 2.90 -16.27 -15.44
N LEU A 751 3.74 -15.79 -16.38
CA LEU A 751 4.18 -14.39 -16.48
C LEU A 751 3.14 -13.42 -17.08
N PHE A 752 2.42 -13.83 -18.13
CA PHE A 752 1.42 -13.04 -18.89
C PHE A 752 1.87 -11.62 -19.31
N PRO A 753 3.00 -11.46 -20.04
CA PRO A 753 3.54 -10.14 -20.40
C PRO A 753 2.64 -9.33 -21.35
N LYS A 754 1.72 -9.99 -22.06
CA LYS A 754 0.78 -9.32 -22.97
C LYS A 754 -0.59 -9.01 -22.36
N PHE A 755 -0.79 -9.25 -21.06
CA PHE A 755 -1.99 -8.85 -20.34
C PHE A 755 -1.69 -7.59 -19.52
N ALA A 756 -2.45 -6.51 -19.74
CA ALA A 756 -2.20 -5.18 -19.19
C ALA A 756 -0.76 -4.70 -19.41
N TRP A 757 -0.21 -3.84 -18.55
CA TRP A 757 1.21 -3.50 -18.54
C TRP A 757 1.69 -3.27 -17.11
N ALA A 758 2.92 -3.64 -16.78
CA ALA A 758 3.48 -3.47 -15.44
C ALA A 758 4.60 -2.42 -15.43
N TRP A 759 4.57 -1.45 -14.52
CA TRP A 759 5.76 -0.60 -14.36
C TRP A 759 6.84 -1.35 -13.59
N PRO A 760 8.14 -1.15 -13.87
CA PRO A 760 8.68 -0.32 -14.94
C PRO A 760 8.85 -1.11 -16.26
N MET A 761 8.49 -0.50 -17.40
CA MET A 761 8.73 -1.04 -18.76
C MET A 761 8.31 -2.50 -18.95
N ASP A 762 7.14 -2.87 -18.42
CA ASP A 762 6.53 -4.20 -18.48
C ASP A 762 7.26 -5.33 -17.74
N ARG A 763 8.27 -5.00 -16.91
CA ARG A 763 9.01 -5.96 -16.08
C ARG A 763 8.10 -6.59 -15.03
N ARG A 764 7.82 -7.89 -15.15
CA ARG A 764 6.87 -8.59 -14.27
C ARG A 764 7.52 -9.02 -12.97
N ILE A 765 8.75 -9.53 -13.00
CA ILE A 765 9.55 -9.86 -11.82
C ILE A 765 10.69 -8.84 -11.69
N LEU A 766 10.68 -8.05 -10.62
CA LEU A 766 11.76 -7.10 -10.33
C LEU A 766 13.03 -7.85 -9.96
N TYR A 767 14.18 -7.23 -10.27
CA TYR A 767 15.51 -7.76 -9.95
C TYR A 767 15.82 -9.10 -10.62
N ASN A 768 15.13 -9.45 -11.71
CA ASN A 768 15.28 -10.73 -12.40
C ASN A 768 16.70 -11.03 -12.93
N ARG A 769 17.58 -10.03 -13.03
CA ARG A 769 19.03 -10.26 -13.25
C ARG A 769 19.71 -11.03 -12.11
N ALA A 770 19.14 -11.06 -10.91
CA ALA A 770 19.64 -11.87 -9.81
C ALA A 770 19.17 -13.34 -9.90
N SER A 771 18.32 -13.70 -10.88
CA SER A 771 17.90 -15.09 -11.13
C SER A 771 18.92 -15.91 -11.93
N VAL A 772 19.99 -15.28 -12.38
CA VAL A 772 21.04 -15.86 -13.22
C VAL A 772 22.40 -15.70 -12.56
N ASP A 773 23.36 -16.55 -12.93
CA ASP A 773 24.75 -16.40 -12.56
C ASP A 773 25.41 -15.19 -13.27
N VAL A 774 26.69 -14.96 -12.96
CA VAL A 774 27.45 -13.83 -13.53
C VAL A 774 27.58 -13.90 -15.06
N ASN A 775 27.37 -15.07 -15.67
CA ASN A 775 27.41 -15.31 -17.11
C ASN A 775 26.04 -15.19 -17.79
N GLY A 776 24.96 -15.04 -17.01
CA GLY A 776 23.59 -14.94 -17.51
C GLY A 776 22.87 -16.29 -17.63
N LYS A 777 23.39 -17.36 -17.01
CA LYS A 777 22.74 -18.68 -16.97
C LYS A 777 21.78 -18.76 -15.77
N PRO A 778 20.52 -19.21 -15.95
CA PRO A 778 19.58 -19.38 -14.85
C PRO A 778 20.11 -20.31 -13.75
N TYR A 779 20.00 -19.89 -12.48
CA TYR A 779 20.27 -20.76 -11.33
C TYR A 779 19.28 -21.92 -11.24
N ASN A 780 18.03 -21.67 -11.67
CA ASN A 780 17.00 -22.68 -11.81
C ASN A 780 16.48 -22.70 -13.27
N PRO A 781 17.07 -23.53 -14.15
CA PRO A 781 16.62 -23.64 -15.55
C PRO A 781 15.15 -24.06 -15.68
N ASP A 782 14.60 -24.77 -14.69
CA ASP A 782 13.21 -25.17 -14.70
C ASP A 782 12.23 -24.03 -14.42
N LYS A 783 12.69 -22.97 -13.77
CA LYS A 783 11.88 -21.79 -13.45
C LYS A 783 12.58 -20.51 -13.92
N ALA A 784 13.24 -20.59 -15.08
CA ALA A 784 14.04 -19.49 -15.61
C ALA A 784 13.17 -18.25 -15.87
N VAL A 785 13.56 -17.12 -15.29
CA VAL A 785 12.88 -15.82 -15.48
C VAL A 785 13.44 -15.10 -16.70
N ILE A 786 14.76 -14.98 -16.75
CA ILE A 786 15.52 -14.52 -17.91
C ILE A 786 16.73 -15.41 -18.15
N GLU A 787 17.25 -15.40 -19.37
CA GLU A 787 18.48 -16.09 -19.77
C GLU A 787 19.24 -15.23 -20.78
N TRP A 788 20.57 -15.24 -20.72
CA TRP A 788 21.41 -14.60 -21.74
C TRP A 788 21.72 -15.60 -22.86
N LYS A 789 21.17 -15.33 -24.05
CA LYS A 789 21.29 -16.21 -25.21
C LYS A 789 21.53 -15.39 -26.47
N ASP A 790 22.53 -15.77 -27.28
CA ASP A 790 22.85 -15.12 -28.55
C ASP A 790 23.02 -13.59 -28.42
N GLY A 791 23.68 -13.14 -27.34
CA GLY A 791 23.96 -11.72 -27.10
C GLY A 791 22.76 -10.88 -26.62
N LYS A 792 21.67 -11.51 -26.17
CA LYS A 792 20.47 -10.82 -25.68
C LYS A 792 19.81 -11.56 -24.51
N TRP A 793 19.01 -10.82 -23.74
CA TRP A 793 18.13 -11.40 -22.72
C TRP A 793 16.86 -11.97 -23.37
N VAL A 794 16.48 -13.19 -22.98
CA VAL A 794 15.21 -13.84 -23.35
C VAL A 794 14.41 -14.19 -22.08
N GLY A 795 13.07 -14.16 -22.14
CA GLY A 795 12.19 -14.46 -21.00
C GLY A 795 11.25 -13.30 -20.64
N ASP A 796 11.30 -12.85 -19.38
CA ASP A 796 10.75 -11.56 -18.94
C ASP A 796 11.59 -10.38 -19.48
N VAL A 797 11.08 -9.16 -19.38
CA VAL A 797 11.86 -7.95 -19.66
C VAL A 797 12.97 -7.83 -18.62
N PRO A 798 14.26 -7.71 -19.01
CA PRO A 798 15.34 -7.64 -18.03
C PRO A 798 15.25 -6.34 -17.21
N ASP A 799 15.40 -6.46 -15.89
CA ASP A 799 15.48 -5.32 -14.96
C ASP A 799 16.87 -4.67 -15.01
N GLY A 800 17.14 -4.02 -16.15
CA GLY A 800 18.46 -3.53 -16.55
C GLY A 800 18.90 -4.23 -17.84
N GLY A 801 18.93 -3.47 -18.95
CA GLY A 801 19.16 -4.03 -20.29
C GLY A 801 20.61 -4.36 -20.64
N GLN A 802 21.56 -4.00 -19.77
CA GLN A 802 23.00 -4.22 -19.96
C GLN A 802 23.36 -5.72 -20.02
N PRO A 803 24.55 -6.11 -20.52
CA PRO A 803 25.00 -7.51 -20.50
C PRO A 803 25.20 -8.10 -19.08
N PRO A 804 25.28 -9.44 -18.92
CA PRO A 804 25.66 -10.11 -17.66
C PRO A 804 27.01 -9.63 -17.12
N MET A 805 27.24 -9.79 -15.81
CA MET A 805 28.42 -9.24 -15.12
C MET A 805 29.77 -9.70 -15.68
N ALA A 806 29.88 -10.95 -16.12
CA ALA A 806 31.12 -11.51 -16.67
C ALA A 806 31.35 -11.12 -18.14
N MET A 807 30.37 -10.49 -18.79
CA MET A 807 30.47 -10.05 -20.18
C MET A 807 31.07 -8.64 -20.27
N LYS A 808 31.55 -8.27 -21.45
CA LYS A 808 31.95 -6.89 -21.74
C LYS A 808 30.78 -5.94 -21.45
N ASP A 809 31.06 -4.82 -20.78
CA ASP A 809 30.08 -3.82 -20.34
C ASP A 809 29.02 -4.36 -19.36
N GLY A 810 29.33 -5.48 -18.69
CA GLY A 810 28.50 -6.10 -17.66
C GLY A 810 28.33 -5.25 -16.40
N VAL A 811 27.14 -5.32 -15.79
CA VAL A 811 26.75 -4.51 -14.61
C VAL A 811 26.05 -5.34 -13.54
N TYR A 812 26.04 -4.82 -12.31
CA TYR A 812 25.35 -5.45 -11.17
C TYR A 812 23.81 -5.44 -11.32
N PRO A 813 23.11 -6.41 -10.69
CA PRO A 813 21.68 -6.62 -10.92
C PRO A 813 20.74 -5.61 -10.22
N PHE A 814 21.14 -4.97 -9.11
CA PHE A 814 20.27 -4.06 -8.38
C PHE A 814 20.41 -2.61 -8.86
N ILE A 815 19.85 -2.34 -10.04
CA ILE A 815 20.10 -1.11 -10.80
C ILE A 815 19.67 0.19 -10.12
N MET A 816 18.80 0.12 -9.10
CA MET A 816 18.31 1.30 -8.39
C MET A 816 19.18 1.65 -7.17
N HIS A 817 20.04 0.74 -6.73
CA HIS A 817 20.99 1.00 -5.65
C HIS A 817 22.22 1.72 -6.17
N THR A 818 22.78 2.60 -5.35
CA THR A 818 23.95 3.40 -5.72
C THR A 818 25.17 2.52 -6.00
N GLU A 819 25.35 1.46 -5.23
CA GLU A 819 26.47 0.52 -5.32
C GLU A 819 26.11 -0.74 -6.12
N GLY A 820 24.88 -0.84 -6.64
CA GLY A 820 24.44 -1.94 -7.51
C GLY A 820 24.15 -3.28 -6.81
N HIS A 821 24.30 -3.36 -5.48
CA HIS A 821 24.07 -4.56 -4.68
C HIS A 821 22.83 -4.42 -3.79
N SER A 822 22.18 -5.54 -3.49
CA SER A 822 21.16 -5.59 -2.42
C SER A 822 21.80 -5.40 -1.05
N GLN A 823 21.04 -4.85 -0.09
CA GLN A 823 21.57 -4.41 1.19
C GLN A 823 21.12 -5.31 2.36
N LEU A 824 22.05 -6.13 2.85
CA LEU A 824 21.95 -6.79 4.15
C LEU A 824 22.10 -5.75 5.26
N PHE A 825 23.17 -4.95 5.22
CA PHE A 825 23.33 -3.78 6.08
C PHE A 825 22.78 -2.54 5.37
N GLY A 826 21.72 -1.93 5.93
CA GLY A 826 20.98 -0.83 5.29
C GLY A 826 21.03 0.47 6.08
N PRO A 827 22.06 1.32 5.90
CA PRO A 827 22.33 2.49 6.74
C PRO A 827 21.30 3.64 6.61
N GLY A 828 20.32 3.53 5.72
CA GLY A 828 19.33 4.58 5.47
C GLY A 828 18.17 4.65 6.46
N ARG A 829 17.92 3.59 7.26
CA ARG A 829 16.75 3.50 8.17
C ARG A 829 16.91 4.36 9.41
N GLU A 830 15.82 4.92 9.94
CA GLU A 830 15.90 5.83 11.10
C GLU A 830 16.27 5.12 12.41
N ASP A 831 15.93 3.84 12.53
CA ASP A 831 16.03 3.02 13.73
C ASP A 831 17.12 1.92 13.66
N GLY A 832 18.03 2.03 12.68
CA GLY A 832 19.26 1.24 12.62
C GLY A 832 19.46 0.43 11.33
N PRO A 833 20.73 0.08 11.01
CA PRO A 833 21.08 -0.63 9.77
C PRO A 833 20.69 -2.11 9.75
N PHE A 834 20.48 -2.70 10.93
CA PHE A 834 19.89 -4.01 11.12
C PHE A 834 18.60 -3.91 11.94
N PRO A 835 17.58 -4.74 11.63
CA PRO A 835 16.44 -4.94 12.51
C PRO A 835 16.86 -5.34 13.93
N GLU A 836 16.24 -4.71 14.91
CA GLU A 836 16.39 -5.03 16.34
C GLU A 836 15.03 -5.12 17.01
N HIS A 837 14.86 -6.09 17.91
CA HIS A 837 13.63 -6.26 18.67
C HIS A 837 13.48 -5.16 19.72
N TYR A 838 12.44 -4.37 19.55
CA TYR A 838 11.90 -3.50 20.58
C TYR A 838 10.44 -3.86 20.81
N GLU A 839 9.98 -3.77 22.06
CA GLU A 839 8.60 -4.03 22.40
C GLU A 839 7.66 -2.93 21.86
N PRO A 840 6.40 -3.29 21.52
CA PRO A 840 5.33 -2.35 21.23
C PRO A 840 5.20 -1.26 22.31
N ALA A 841 4.70 -0.09 21.94
CA ALA A 841 4.64 1.07 22.84
C ALA A 841 3.79 0.82 24.08
N GLU A 842 2.76 -0.03 23.96
CA GLU A 842 2.09 -0.65 25.09
C GLU A 842 2.40 -2.16 25.09
N THR A 843 2.98 -2.67 26.16
CA THR A 843 3.45 -4.06 26.25
C THR A 843 3.15 -4.65 27.62
N PRO A 844 2.71 -5.93 27.69
CA PRO A 844 2.44 -6.58 28.98
C PRO A 844 3.74 -6.96 29.72
N LEU A 845 4.90 -6.71 29.12
CA LEU A 845 6.21 -7.03 29.69
C LEU A 845 6.80 -5.84 30.46
N THR A 846 7.64 -6.13 31.43
CA THR A 846 8.41 -5.12 32.19
C THR A 846 9.88 -5.06 31.76
N VAL A 847 10.31 -5.97 30.89
CA VAL A 847 11.70 -6.09 30.40
C VAL A 847 11.70 -6.54 28.94
N ASN A 848 12.70 -6.07 28.17
CA ASN A 848 13.05 -6.61 26.87
C ASN A 848 14.19 -7.65 27.06
N PRO A 849 14.03 -8.91 26.60
CA PRO A 849 15.04 -9.94 26.83
C PRO A 849 16.31 -9.83 25.95
N PHE A 850 16.31 -8.97 24.93
CA PHE A 850 17.46 -8.81 24.02
C PHE A 850 18.37 -7.62 24.34
N SER A 851 17.85 -6.64 25.09
CA SER A 851 18.57 -5.43 25.52
C SER A 851 17.82 -4.69 26.63
N ALA A 852 18.46 -3.73 27.29
CA ALA A 852 17.81 -2.82 28.23
C ALA A 852 16.86 -1.82 27.55
N GLN A 853 16.99 -1.60 26.24
CA GLN A 853 16.14 -0.69 25.48
C GLN A 853 14.76 -1.32 25.23
N MET A 854 13.74 -0.84 25.96
CA MET A 854 12.39 -1.43 25.92
C MET A 854 11.68 -1.17 24.58
N HIS A 855 11.59 0.09 24.17
CA HIS A 855 10.88 0.53 22.96
C HIS A 855 11.84 1.06 21.92
N ASN A 856 11.37 1.14 20.69
CA ASN A 856 12.12 1.77 19.62
C ASN A 856 12.49 3.21 20.04
N PRO A 857 13.80 3.53 20.17
CA PRO A 857 14.25 4.80 20.77
C PRO A 857 13.91 6.03 19.92
N VAL A 858 13.46 5.83 18.68
CA VAL A 858 13.13 6.91 17.74
C VAL A 858 11.68 6.86 17.24
N MET A 859 10.80 6.03 17.83
CA MET A 859 9.39 5.96 17.43
C MET A 859 8.69 7.32 17.50
N LYS A 860 7.71 7.55 16.61
CA LYS A 860 6.96 8.81 16.59
C LYS A 860 5.88 8.80 17.66
N VAL A 861 5.99 9.70 18.63
CA VAL A 861 5.03 9.82 19.74
C VAL A 861 4.21 11.10 19.57
N ILE A 862 2.90 10.94 19.46
CA ILE A 862 1.94 12.06 19.51
C ILE A 862 1.62 12.36 20.97
N LYS A 863 1.65 13.64 21.36
CA LYS A 863 1.39 14.07 22.73
C LYS A 863 0.26 15.10 22.78
N SER A 864 -0.81 14.73 23.47
CA SER A 864 -1.93 15.59 23.89
C SER A 864 -2.58 15.03 25.16
N ASP A 865 -3.57 15.73 25.70
CA ASP A 865 -4.38 15.25 26.82
C ASP A 865 -5.15 13.94 26.51
N MET A 866 -5.30 13.59 25.23
CA MET A 866 -5.99 12.37 24.77
C MET A 866 -5.06 11.24 24.31
N ASP A 867 -3.75 11.48 24.14
CA ASP A 867 -2.79 10.46 23.68
C ASP A 867 -2.10 9.78 24.87
N LYS A 868 -2.90 9.06 25.65
CA LYS A 868 -2.45 8.32 26.84
C LYS A 868 -2.00 6.91 26.48
N LEU A 869 -0.87 6.49 27.02
CA LEU A 869 -0.32 5.13 26.93
C LEU A 869 -0.33 4.48 28.30
N ALA A 870 -0.57 3.16 28.34
CA ALA A 870 -0.38 2.36 29.54
C ALA A 870 1.12 2.22 29.83
N GLU A 871 1.47 2.19 31.11
CA GLU A 871 2.83 1.87 31.54
C GLU A 871 3.17 0.42 31.17
N HIS A 872 4.45 0.09 31.08
CA HIS A 872 4.89 -1.27 30.74
C HIS A 872 4.49 -2.25 31.84
N GLY A 873 3.80 -3.33 31.47
CA GLY A 873 3.26 -4.29 32.42
C GLY A 873 2.13 -3.74 33.30
N ASP A 874 1.42 -2.67 32.87
CA ASP A 874 0.30 -2.10 33.63
C ASP A 874 -0.78 -3.17 33.91
N PRO A 875 -1.03 -3.51 35.19
CA PRO A 875 -1.98 -4.57 35.56
C PRO A 875 -3.43 -4.22 35.24
N ARG A 876 -3.74 -2.95 34.96
CA ARG A 876 -5.10 -2.52 34.57
C ARG A 876 -5.45 -2.92 33.15
N PHE A 877 -4.45 -3.10 32.27
CA PHE A 877 -4.62 -3.43 30.86
C PHE A 877 -3.72 -4.62 30.45
N PRO A 878 -3.90 -5.82 31.01
CA PRO A 878 -2.94 -6.92 30.85
C PRO A 878 -3.12 -7.71 29.54
N ILE A 879 -4.11 -7.37 28.69
CA ILE A 879 -4.49 -8.16 27.52
C ILE A 879 -3.99 -7.48 26.25
N VAL A 880 -3.32 -8.23 25.39
CA VAL A 880 -2.88 -7.75 24.08
C VAL A 880 -4.07 -7.72 23.11
N LEU A 881 -4.38 -6.55 22.56
CA LEU A 881 -5.33 -6.39 21.46
C LEU A 881 -4.59 -6.38 20.12
N THR A 882 -5.08 -7.21 19.18
CA THR A 882 -4.75 -7.09 17.76
C THR A 882 -5.99 -6.81 16.94
N THR A 883 -5.87 -5.91 15.96
CA THR A 883 -6.97 -5.55 15.05
C THR A 883 -6.79 -6.16 13.67
N TYR A 884 -7.85 -6.59 13.00
CA TYR A 884 -7.76 -7.19 11.64
C TYR A 884 -9.00 -6.95 10.77
N SER A 885 -8.94 -7.37 9.50
CA SER A 885 -10.06 -7.30 8.55
C SER A 885 -10.74 -8.67 8.39
N LEU A 886 -11.91 -8.69 7.74
CA LEU A 886 -12.69 -9.90 7.44
C LEU A 886 -12.73 -10.19 5.92
N THR A 887 -13.12 -11.40 5.54
CA THR A 887 -13.36 -11.72 4.13
C THR A 887 -14.56 -10.95 3.57
N GLU A 888 -15.57 -10.72 4.40
CA GLU A 888 -16.89 -10.21 4.06
C GLU A 888 -16.93 -8.67 4.05
N HIS A 889 -16.12 -8.03 4.90
CA HIS A 889 -16.09 -6.58 5.04
C HIS A 889 -14.78 -5.96 4.52
N TRP A 890 -14.86 -4.67 4.15
CA TRP A 890 -13.75 -3.92 3.57
C TRP A 890 -13.40 -2.67 4.37
N CYS A 891 -12.13 -2.53 4.76
CA CYS A 891 -11.60 -1.41 5.54
C CYS A 891 -12.52 -1.05 6.73
N SER A 892 -12.97 0.20 6.83
CA SER A 892 -13.91 0.72 7.85
C SER A 892 -15.35 0.18 7.74
N GLY A 893 -15.59 -0.69 6.76
CA GLY A 893 -16.90 -1.22 6.39
C GLY A 893 -17.84 -0.21 5.76
N SER A 894 -17.39 1.01 5.44
CA SER A 894 -18.24 2.11 4.93
C SER A 894 -19.07 1.68 3.71
N GLU A 895 -18.51 0.86 2.83
CA GLU A 895 -19.22 0.31 1.68
C GLU A 895 -19.93 -0.99 2.03
N THR A 896 -19.21 -1.95 2.62
CA THR A 896 -19.69 -3.32 2.78
C THR A 896 -20.78 -3.50 3.83
N ARG A 897 -20.92 -2.60 4.83
CA ARG A 897 -22.06 -2.60 5.77
C ARG A 897 -23.38 -2.19 5.08
N ASN A 898 -23.30 -1.66 3.86
CA ASN A 898 -24.44 -1.32 3.01
C ASN A 898 -24.75 -2.40 1.96
N GLY A 899 -24.04 -3.53 1.97
CA GLY A 899 -24.32 -4.71 1.14
C GLY A 899 -25.09 -5.76 1.94
N PRO A 900 -26.37 -6.04 1.62
CA PRO A 900 -27.21 -6.91 2.44
C PRO A 900 -26.62 -8.29 2.73
N ALA A 901 -26.10 -8.98 1.71
CA ALA A 901 -25.51 -10.32 1.88
C ALA A 901 -24.20 -10.30 2.69
N LEU A 902 -23.44 -9.20 2.65
CA LEU A 902 -22.22 -9.06 3.44
C LEU A 902 -22.55 -8.80 4.90
N LEU A 903 -23.52 -7.90 5.14
CA LEU A 903 -23.99 -7.60 6.48
C LEU A 903 -24.72 -8.79 7.13
N GLU A 904 -25.44 -9.60 6.34
CA GLU A 904 -26.02 -10.86 6.82
C GLU A 904 -24.94 -11.84 7.31
N ALA A 905 -23.82 -11.94 6.59
CA ALA A 905 -22.74 -12.85 6.95
C ALA A 905 -21.97 -12.43 8.21
N GLU A 906 -21.73 -11.12 8.39
CA GLU A 906 -20.98 -10.58 9.52
C GLU A 906 -21.68 -9.32 10.09
N PRO A 907 -22.78 -9.46 10.85
CA PRO A 907 -23.70 -8.35 11.14
C PRO A 907 -23.22 -7.36 12.21
N GLN A 908 -22.33 -7.78 13.11
CA GLN A 908 -22.02 -7.04 14.33
C GLN A 908 -20.55 -7.15 14.70
N GLN A 909 -20.04 -6.11 15.37
CA GLN A 909 -18.71 -6.12 15.95
C GLN A 909 -18.58 -7.22 17.02
N TYR A 910 -17.53 -8.02 16.90
CA TYR A 910 -17.21 -9.08 17.85
C TYR A 910 -15.76 -9.01 18.32
N ILE A 911 -15.44 -9.75 19.36
CA ILE A 911 -14.08 -9.94 19.90
C ILE A 911 -13.80 -11.43 20.03
N GLU A 912 -12.76 -11.90 19.34
CA GLU A 912 -12.26 -13.27 19.45
C GLU A 912 -11.41 -13.40 20.72
N MET A 913 -11.77 -14.34 21.59
CA MET A 913 -11.07 -14.58 22.84
C MET A 913 -10.98 -16.08 23.17
N SER A 914 -9.98 -16.44 23.97
CA SER A 914 -9.75 -17.82 24.39
C SER A 914 -10.78 -18.28 25.44
N HIS A 915 -10.92 -19.60 25.59
CA HIS A 915 -11.78 -20.18 26.63
C HIS A 915 -11.26 -19.86 28.05
N GLU A 916 -9.94 -19.78 28.21
CA GLU A 916 -9.27 -19.46 29.46
C GLU A 916 -9.59 -18.02 29.89
N LEU A 917 -9.41 -17.04 29.00
CA LEU A 917 -9.75 -15.64 29.30
C LEU A 917 -11.25 -15.48 29.57
N ALA A 918 -12.10 -16.15 28.79
CA ALA A 918 -13.54 -16.10 28.99
C ALA A 918 -13.96 -16.64 30.37
N LYS A 919 -13.36 -17.75 30.82
CA LYS A 919 -13.56 -18.31 32.16
C LYS A 919 -13.09 -17.35 33.25
N GLU A 920 -11.90 -16.77 33.10
CA GLU A 920 -11.36 -15.78 34.05
C GLU A 920 -12.25 -14.53 34.18
N LYS A 921 -12.86 -14.09 33.08
CA LYS A 921 -13.71 -12.89 33.05
C LYS A 921 -15.20 -13.16 33.30
N GLY A 922 -15.61 -14.42 33.48
CA GLY A 922 -17.02 -14.79 33.64
C GLY A 922 -17.88 -14.50 32.39
N VAL A 923 -17.29 -14.61 31.20
CA VAL A 923 -17.92 -14.32 29.91
C VAL A 923 -18.30 -15.63 29.22
N LYS A 924 -19.53 -15.71 28.69
CA LYS A 924 -19.97 -16.80 27.81
C LYS A 924 -19.91 -16.37 26.35
N ASN A 925 -19.81 -17.34 25.44
CA ASN A 925 -19.94 -17.05 24.01
C ASN A 925 -21.29 -16.36 23.72
N GLY A 926 -21.26 -15.26 22.98
CA GLY A 926 -22.43 -14.45 22.66
C GLY A 926 -22.76 -13.36 23.69
N ASP A 927 -22.13 -13.34 24.86
CA ASP A 927 -22.27 -12.21 25.79
C ASP A 927 -21.71 -10.93 25.15
N VAL A 928 -22.29 -9.77 25.45
CA VAL A 928 -21.68 -8.48 25.11
C VAL A 928 -20.63 -8.12 26.16
N VAL A 929 -19.47 -7.68 25.70
CA VAL A 929 -18.37 -7.21 26.55
C VAL A 929 -18.00 -5.77 26.24
N ILE A 930 -17.45 -5.08 27.24
CA ILE A 930 -16.80 -3.79 27.13
C ILE A 930 -15.30 -4.04 26.99
N VAL A 931 -14.71 -3.51 25.93
CA VAL A 931 -13.27 -3.48 25.69
C VAL A 931 -12.78 -2.07 26.04
N GLU A 932 -11.82 -1.97 26.96
CA GLU A 932 -11.36 -0.70 27.51
C GLU A 932 -9.84 -0.55 27.38
N SER A 933 -9.41 0.66 27.06
CA SER A 933 -8.03 1.13 27.18
C SER A 933 -8.00 2.53 27.81
N LEU A 934 -6.83 3.11 28.04
CA LEU A 934 -6.72 4.51 28.51
C LEU A 934 -7.34 5.54 27.55
N ARG A 935 -7.54 5.19 26.28
CA ARG A 935 -8.15 6.08 25.26
C ARG A 935 -9.68 6.05 25.29
N GLY A 936 -10.30 5.00 25.82
CA GLY A 936 -11.76 4.86 25.84
C GLY A 936 -12.26 3.43 25.85
N LYS A 937 -13.53 3.27 25.46
CA LYS A 937 -14.30 2.02 25.50
C LYS A 937 -14.99 1.76 24.16
N THR A 938 -15.23 0.49 23.85
CA THR A 938 -16.14 0.04 22.77
C THR A 938 -16.81 -1.26 23.22
N GLN A 939 -17.98 -1.59 22.67
CA GLN A 939 -18.67 -2.86 22.93
C GLN A 939 -18.50 -3.83 21.77
N ALA A 940 -18.43 -5.12 22.09
CA ALA A 940 -18.33 -6.19 21.10
C ALA A 940 -19.03 -7.45 21.62
N VAL A 941 -19.57 -8.26 20.70
CA VAL A 941 -20.05 -9.61 21.04
C VAL A 941 -18.85 -10.53 21.28
N ALA A 942 -18.82 -11.25 22.40
CA ALA A 942 -17.76 -12.20 22.71
C ALA A 942 -17.87 -13.45 21.81
N MET A 943 -16.84 -13.70 21.01
CA MET A 943 -16.63 -14.95 20.29
C MET A 943 -15.58 -15.78 21.03
N VAL A 944 -16.04 -16.67 21.90
CA VAL A 944 -15.16 -17.56 22.68
C VAL A 944 -14.77 -18.75 21.79
N THR A 945 -13.48 -18.90 21.51
CA THR A 945 -13.01 -19.82 20.47
C THR A 945 -11.65 -20.42 20.77
N VAL A 946 -11.43 -21.66 20.32
CA VAL A 946 -10.13 -22.35 20.35
C VAL A 946 -9.09 -21.77 19.39
N ARG A 947 -9.50 -20.87 18.49
CA ARG A 947 -8.64 -20.23 17.49
C ARG A 947 -7.69 -19.18 18.07
N VAL A 948 -7.99 -18.71 19.28
CA VAL A 948 -7.14 -17.80 20.05
C VAL A 948 -6.75 -18.53 21.34
N LYS A 949 -5.45 -18.53 21.67
CA LYS A 949 -4.92 -19.20 22.86
C LYS A 949 -4.10 -18.21 23.68
N PRO A 950 -4.07 -18.34 25.02
CA PRO A 950 -3.08 -17.64 25.83
C PRO A 950 -1.67 -18.09 25.46
N PHE A 951 -0.71 -17.19 25.61
CA PHE A 951 0.71 -17.49 25.43
C PHE A 951 1.39 -17.65 26.78
N THR A 952 2.44 -18.48 26.83
CA THR A 952 3.40 -18.44 27.93
C THR A 952 4.56 -17.55 27.52
N ILE A 953 4.62 -16.33 28.07
CA ILE A 953 5.63 -15.33 27.76
C ILE A 953 6.46 -15.10 29.01
N MET A 954 7.76 -15.40 28.94
CA MET A 954 8.68 -15.28 30.08
C MET A 954 8.14 -15.92 31.39
N GLY A 955 7.51 -17.09 31.26
CA GLY A 955 6.92 -17.84 32.38
C GLY A 955 5.56 -17.33 32.88
N LYS A 956 4.98 -16.30 32.25
CA LYS A 956 3.66 -15.76 32.61
C LYS A 956 2.64 -16.05 31.51
N THR A 957 1.40 -16.30 31.93
CA THR A 957 0.27 -16.36 31.00
C THR A 957 -0.06 -14.95 30.49
N THR A 958 0.05 -14.75 29.19
CA THR A 958 -0.33 -13.51 28.51
C THR A 958 -1.50 -13.79 27.58
N HIS A 959 -2.62 -13.11 27.82
CA HIS A 959 -3.81 -13.23 26.98
C HIS A 959 -3.74 -12.31 25.77
N LEU A 960 -4.26 -12.78 24.64
CA LEU A 960 -4.44 -12.00 23.42
C LEU A 960 -5.92 -12.06 23.02
N VAL A 961 -6.43 -10.94 22.52
CA VAL A 961 -7.77 -10.84 21.92
C VAL A 961 -7.69 -10.24 20.53
N GLY A 962 -8.57 -10.72 19.67
CA GLY A 962 -8.68 -10.32 18.29
C GLY A 962 -9.95 -9.51 18.02
N MET A 963 -9.86 -8.38 17.33
CA MET A 963 -11.06 -7.61 16.95
C MET A 963 -11.03 -7.17 15.48
N PRO A 964 -12.11 -7.40 14.71
CA PRO A 964 -12.26 -6.76 13.41
C PRO A 964 -12.43 -5.25 13.57
N PHE A 965 -11.91 -4.45 12.62
CA PHE A 965 -12.06 -2.99 12.64
C PHE A 965 -13.07 -2.45 11.63
N CYS A 966 -13.91 -3.29 11.01
CA CYS A 966 -14.81 -2.90 9.91
C CYS A 966 -16.20 -2.41 10.34
N PHE A 967 -16.42 -2.17 11.63
CA PHE A 967 -17.72 -1.76 12.17
C PHE A 967 -17.72 -0.29 12.59
N GLY A 968 -18.93 0.27 12.70
CA GLY A 968 -19.13 1.69 12.93
C GLY A 968 -20.60 2.06 13.08
N TRP A 969 -20.84 3.14 13.83
CA TRP A 969 -22.16 3.51 14.34
C TRP A 969 -23.15 4.00 13.27
N THR A 970 -22.71 4.32 12.06
CA THR A 970 -23.64 4.77 11.00
C THR A 970 -24.57 3.67 10.54
N LYS A 971 -24.23 2.40 10.77
CA LYS A 971 -25.13 1.27 10.59
C LYS A 971 -25.69 0.85 11.96
N PRO A 972 -27.00 0.99 12.20
CA PRO A 972 -27.59 0.65 13.50
C PRO A 972 -27.31 -0.81 13.89
N LYS A 973 -27.05 -1.04 15.18
CA LYS A 973 -26.82 -2.37 15.78
C LYS A 973 -25.55 -3.10 15.31
N CYS A 974 -24.68 -2.45 14.55
CA CYS A 974 -23.43 -3.06 14.06
C CYS A 974 -22.24 -2.89 15.01
N GLY A 975 -22.32 -2.04 16.04
CA GLY A 975 -21.18 -1.65 16.88
C GLY A 975 -20.53 -0.34 16.46
N ASP A 976 -19.37 -0.03 17.02
CA ASP A 976 -18.58 1.17 16.71
C ASP A 976 -17.13 0.81 16.36
N THR A 977 -16.25 1.79 16.18
CA THR A 977 -14.87 1.52 15.78
C THR A 977 -14.01 0.97 16.91
N THR A 978 -13.32 -0.14 16.62
CA THR A 978 -12.22 -0.69 17.43
C THR A 978 -11.10 0.33 17.66
N ASN A 979 -10.95 1.34 16.79
CA ASN A 979 -9.94 2.38 16.95
C ASN A 979 -10.23 3.38 18.08
N ARG A 980 -11.33 3.23 18.84
CA ARG A 980 -11.50 3.94 20.12
C ARG A 980 -10.53 3.46 21.20
N VAL A 981 -9.94 2.28 21.01
CA VAL A 981 -9.01 1.65 21.95
C VAL A 981 -7.62 1.36 21.37
N THR A 982 -7.25 1.95 20.24
CA THR A 982 -5.88 1.84 19.67
C THR A 982 -5.01 3.06 19.99
N VAL A 983 -3.70 2.97 19.76
CA VAL A 983 -2.70 3.98 20.17
C VAL A 983 -2.25 4.88 19.00
N SER A 984 -1.96 6.15 19.31
CA SER A 984 -1.44 7.13 18.35
C SER A 984 0.11 7.11 18.28
N ILE A 985 0.71 5.93 18.06
CA ILE A 985 2.19 5.78 17.98
C ILE A 985 2.60 5.38 16.58
N GLY A 986 3.58 6.08 16.02
CA GLY A 986 4.03 5.89 14.64
C GLY A 986 5.39 5.17 14.51
N ASP A 987 5.52 4.35 13.46
CA ASP A 987 6.81 3.89 12.94
C ASP A 987 7.76 5.08 12.67
N PRO A 988 9.05 5.03 13.02
CA PRO A 988 9.96 6.17 12.92
C PRO A 988 10.23 6.64 11.50
N ASN A 989 10.13 5.75 10.52
CA ASN A 989 10.43 6.03 9.12
C ASN A 989 9.21 6.59 8.37
N THR A 990 8.00 6.33 8.87
CA THR A 990 6.75 6.53 8.11
C THR A 990 5.57 7.04 8.91
N SER A 991 5.65 7.07 10.22
CA SER A 991 4.55 7.50 11.09
C SER A 991 3.28 6.65 10.91
N ILE A 992 3.42 5.42 10.40
CA ILE A 992 2.31 4.47 10.38
C ILE A 992 1.93 4.10 11.81
N PRO A 993 0.64 4.16 12.16
CA PRO A 993 0.26 3.88 13.53
C PRO A 993 0.39 2.41 13.93
N GLU A 994 0.58 2.19 15.22
CA GLU A 994 0.58 0.89 15.87
C GLU A 994 -0.87 0.45 16.18
N TYR A 995 -1.35 -0.53 15.40
CA TYR A 995 -2.73 -1.06 15.52
C TYR A 995 -2.78 -2.54 15.91
N LYS A 996 -1.65 -3.24 15.80
CA LYS A 996 -1.58 -4.70 15.87
C LYS A 996 -1.11 -5.22 17.23
N ALA A 997 -0.60 -4.33 18.07
CA ALA A 997 -0.23 -4.60 19.45
C ALA A 997 -0.61 -3.38 20.30
N CYS A 998 -1.77 -3.45 20.96
CA CYS A 998 -2.20 -2.46 21.97
C CYS A 998 -2.53 -3.18 23.27
N LEU A 999 -2.65 -2.46 24.37
CA LEU A 999 -3.13 -3.03 25.64
C LEU A 999 -4.57 -2.62 25.94
N VAL A 1000 -5.35 -3.61 26.40
CA VAL A 1000 -6.75 -3.45 26.80
C VAL A 1000 -7.07 -4.28 28.04
N ASN A 1001 -8.27 -4.04 28.57
CA ASN A 1001 -8.97 -4.96 29.46
C ASN A 1001 -10.37 -5.24 28.91
N VAL A 1002 -10.97 -6.34 29.35
CA VAL A 1002 -12.29 -6.80 28.91
C VAL A 1002 -13.15 -7.10 30.12
N TYR A 1003 -14.40 -6.65 30.08
CA TYR A 1003 -15.40 -6.84 31.13
C TYR A 1003 -16.74 -7.24 30.52
N LYS A 1004 -17.52 -8.08 31.21
CA LYS A 1004 -18.91 -8.34 30.81
C LYS A 1004 -19.73 -7.05 30.88
N ALA A 1005 -20.47 -6.74 29.82
CA ALA A 1005 -21.32 -5.56 29.79
C ALA A 1005 -22.57 -5.76 30.65
N THR A 1006 -22.89 -4.79 31.50
CA THR A 1006 -24.16 -4.75 32.27
C THR A 1006 -25.28 -4.06 31.48
N LYS A 1007 -24.93 -3.26 30.47
CA LYS A 1007 -25.85 -2.57 29.57
C LYS A 1007 -25.28 -2.55 28.15
N VAL A 1008 -26.11 -2.84 27.16
CA VAL A 1008 -25.75 -2.79 25.73
C VAL A 1008 -26.27 -1.48 25.14
N THR A 1009 -25.38 -0.70 24.53
CA THR A 1009 -25.68 0.63 23.96
C THR A 1009 -25.17 0.84 22.55
N GLU A 1010 -24.21 0.03 22.09
CA GLU A 1010 -23.61 0.16 20.74
C GLU A 1010 -24.04 -0.95 19.76
N LEU A 1011 -24.59 -2.06 20.27
CA LEU A 1011 -24.95 -3.28 19.53
C LEU A 1011 -26.45 -3.55 19.53
#